data_AF-A0A925L190-F1
#
_entry.id   AF-A0A925L190-F1
#
_cell.length_a   1.000
_cell.length_b   1.000
_cell.length_c   1.000
_cell.angle_alpha   90.00
_cell.angle_beta   90.00
_cell.angle_gamma   90.00
#
_symmetry.space_group_name_H-M   'P 1'
#
loop_
_entity.id
_entity.type
_entity.pdbx_description
1 polymer ?
#
loop_
_entity_poly.entity_id
_entity_poly.type
_entity_poly.pdbx_seq_one_letter_code
_entity_poly.pdbx_strand_id
1 'polypeptide(L)'
;MAEAAVEQEQEVAAPAGPPGVLRDRFTIRSNQPLPEFSTPNAEAYVAEDKRDPKRPLYALICRPDLPVRVNVMRALKGMLNPGLVQLVEWGAMTWPPAGRQCMTVVYERPIGKRLMASNRSPDCRRVDEYDISRKVVEPLVAAIKELTNRGITHRSIRASNLFFMDEGGERIALGDCVTSPPAFDQPLAFETVESGMSNNVARGSGTFSDDLYSLGVTLVFLYLGRNPVAHMDDESLLKMKIQQGSYSTLVGDERLPLAFIELLRGLLCDDPDQRWDIESLDLWLSGRRLSPLQQRHEKRAARGFPFNGKEYLNCRELAAAMSRNWDLAIPPVLEGKLELWLRRAVEDKERAQAVADVVRMALNGGDKRVVADLMLCKVLIMLDPTAPIRYKGFNSMPDGVGSALAAVMAQKGDTKLLVEVILREVPRLWFEARKQYLPDNSLMDSNFKELKNYLTQTGMGFGLERCLYEMNDALPCQSSLLGEEYIVELKELLSALNAAAAKRTDSKQWPVDRHVAAFMGARARSDIDRNLTQLSDPEPSRALMALLNLFAVFQYRLGPEQLPNLAAWVGALAEPAVAAFHSRDKRKELEKEIPKLVRKGSVVEIYNLLDNPGERDKDHNEFAWAQAQYQAAEEEIRRVQNNEDDRSKEAVRIGKQTAAVTGIVIALLSTTITVILKVW
;
A
#
# COMPACT_ATOMS: atom_id res chain seq x y z
N MET A 1 7.67 14.03 -64.45
CA MET A 1 7.65 12.57 -64.32
C MET A 1 7.84 12.24 -62.85
N ALA A 2 6.90 11.44 -62.33
CA ALA A 2 6.85 10.80 -61.00
C ALA A 2 6.75 11.69 -59.75
N GLU A 3 5.49 11.98 -59.38
CA GLU A 3 5.08 12.19 -57.98
C GLU A 3 5.30 10.88 -57.19
N ALA A 4 5.99 10.95 -56.06
CA ALA A 4 6.03 9.87 -55.08
C ALA A 4 5.03 10.19 -53.97
N ALA A 5 3.86 9.54 -54.05
CA ALA A 5 2.88 9.54 -52.98
C ALA A 5 3.48 8.82 -51.75
N VAL A 6 3.53 9.53 -50.63
CA VAL A 6 3.79 8.91 -49.33
C VAL A 6 2.50 8.23 -48.89
N GLU A 7 2.42 6.91 -49.10
CA GLU A 7 1.39 6.07 -48.49
C GLU A 7 1.49 6.21 -46.97
N GLN A 8 0.45 6.77 -46.36
CA GLN A 8 0.21 6.65 -44.94
C GLN A 8 0.00 5.18 -44.64
N GLU A 9 0.95 4.55 -43.94
CA GLU A 9 0.74 3.25 -43.33
C GLU A 9 -0.47 3.36 -42.39
N GLN A 10 -1.62 2.87 -42.87
CA GLN A 10 -2.77 2.59 -42.02
C GLN A 10 -2.35 1.50 -41.04
N GLU A 11 -2.07 1.91 -39.81
CA GLU A 11 -1.93 1.03 -38.67
C GLU A 11 -3.19 0.14 -38.63
N VAL A 12 -3.03 -1.14 -38.92
CA VAL A 12 -4.12 -2.11 -38.98
C VAL A 12 -4.74 -2.17 -37.59
N ALA A 13 -5.90 -1.54 -37.43
CA ALA A 13 -6.65 -1.52 -36.18
C ALA A 13 -6.80 -2.96 -35.67
N ALA A 14 -6.35 -3.21 -34.44
CA ALA A 14 -6.58 -4.47 -33.75
C ALA A 14 -8.09 -4.82 -33.83
N PRO A 15 -8.45 -6.11 -34.00
CA PRO A 15 -9.84 -6.50 -34.16
C PRO A 15 -10.69 -5.94 -33.01
N ALA A 16 -11.82 -5.32 -33.36
CA ALA A 16 -12.69 -4.62 -32.42
C ALA A 16 -13.15 -5.57 -31.31
N GLY A 17 -12.55 -5.42 -30.11
CA GLY A 17 -13.04 -6.09 -28.91
C GLY A 17 -14.43 -5.55 -28.52
N PRO A 18 -15.20 -6.28 -27.72
CA PRO A 18 -16.45 -5.75 -27.18
C PRO A 18 -16.17 -4.49 -26.33
N PRO A 19 -17.15 -3.57 -26.21
CA PRO A 19 -16.98 -2.37 -25.39
C PRO A 19 -16.93 -2.71 -23.90
N GLY A 20 -16.20 -1.90 -23.13
CA GLY A 20 -16.31 -1.90 -21.67
C GLY A 20 -17.60 -1.22 -21.23
N VAL A 21 -18.17 -1.64 -20.10
CA VAL A 21 -19.36 -1.00 -19.52
C VAL A 21 -19.10 -0.68 -18.05
N LEU A 22 -19.11 0.61 -17.73
CA LEU A 22 -18.93 1.10 -16.36
C LEU A 22 -20.30 1.48 -15.76
N ARG A 23 -20.60 0.93 -14.58
CA ARG A 23 -21.83 1.22 -13.78
C ARG A 23 -23.13 1.04 -14.58
N ASP A 24 -23.16 0.09 -15.51
CA ASP A 24 -24.27 -0.16 -16.45
C ASP A 24 -24.72 1.05 -17.28
N ARG A 25 -23.97 2.16 -17.26
CA ARG A 25 -24.35 3.46 -17.81
C ARG A 25 -23.39 3.96 -18.87
N PHE A 26 -22.09 3.88 -18.61
CA PHE A 26 -21.08 4.42 -19.51
C PHE A 26 -20.52 3.29 -20.38
N THR A 27 -20.60 3.44 -21.69
CA THR A 27 -20.06 2.49 -22.67
C THR A 27 -18.74 3.02 -23.18
N ILE A 28 -17.66 2.27 -23.03
CA ILE A 28 -16.31 2.65 -23.46
C ILE A 28 -15.95 1.85 -24.71
N ARG A 29 -15.67 2.57 -25.81
CA ARG A 29 -15.41 2.00 -27.14
C ARG A 29 -13.94 1.59 -27.27
N SER A 30 -13.64 0.32 -27.05
CA SER A 30 -12.28 -0.25 -27.18
C SER A 30 -11.66 -0.11 -28.57
N ASN A 31 -12.48 0.10 -29.61
CA ASN A 31 -12.05 0.33 -30.99
C ASN A 31 -11.93 1.81 -31.38
N GLN A 32 -12.14 2.75 -30.45
CA GLN A 32 -12.03 4.19 -30.69
C GLN A 32 -11.07 4.81 -29.66
N PRO A 33 -9.76 4.54 -29.77
CA PRO A 33 -8.76 5.18 -28.93
C PRO A 33 -8.69 6.69 -29.23
N LEU A 34 -8.32 7.47 -28.21
CA LEU A 34 -8.07 8.91 -28.31
C LEU A 34 -6.67 9.26 -27.76
N PRO A 35 -5.59 8.91 -28.48
CA PRO A 35 -4.21 9.03 -27.99
C PRO A 35 -3.86 10.44 -27.48
N GLU A 36 -4.49 11.48 -28.03
CA GLU A 36 -4.32 12.86 -27.62
C GLU A 36 -4.78 13.14 -26.18
N PHE A 37 -5.66 12.33 -25.59
CA PHE A 37 -6.08 12.45 -24.19
C PHE A 37 -5.41 11.44 -23.27
N SER A 38 -4.60 10.52 -23.81
CA SER A 38 -3.87 9.55 -23.00
C SER A 38 -2.88 10.25 -22.06
N THR A 39 -2.66 9.61 -20.91
CA THR A 39 -1.59 9.93 -19.97
C THR A 39 -0.51 8.85 -20.08
N PRO A 40 0.71 9.04 -19.52
CA PRO A 40 1.73 8.00 -19.56
C PRO A 40 1.29 6.65 -18.96
N ASN A 41 0.36 6.68 -17.99
CA ASN A 41 -0.10 5.49 -17.26
C ASN A 41 -1.58 5.15 -17.48
N ALA A 42 -2.26 5.81 -18.43
CA ALA A 42 -3.63 5.48 -18.78
C ALA A 42 -3.93 5.79 -20.25
N GLU A 43 -4.57 4.84 -20.92
CA GLU A 43 -4.98 4.97 -22.31
C GLU A 43 -6.38 5.56 -22.42
N ALA A 44 -6.57 6.53 -23.31
CA ALA A 44 -7.85 7.18 -23.52
C ALA A 44 -8.67 6.53 -24.64
N TYR A 45 -9.98 6.41 -24.41
CA TYR A 45 -10.96 5.86 -25.36
C TYR A 45 -12.24 6.71 -25.37
N VAL A 46 -12.99 6.67 -26.46
CA VAL A 46 -14.32 7.29 -26.52
C VAL A 46 -15.26 6.64 -25.49
N ALA A 47 -15.97 7.49 -24.74
CA ALA A 47 -17.00 7.05 -23.79
C ALA A 47 -18.36 7.65 -24.17
N GLU A 48 -19.42 6.88 -23.98
CA GLU A 48 -20.80 7.29 -24.24
C GLU A 48 -21.64 7.11 -22.98
N ASP A 49 -22.40 8.15 -22.59
CA ASP A 49 -23.39 8.06 -21.52
C ASP A 49 -24.73 7.62 -22.10
N LYS A 50 -25.27 6.48 -21.64
CA LYS A 50 -26.60 6.01 -22.04
C LYS A 50 -27.72 7.02 -21.73
N ARG A 51 -27.53 7.90 -20.75
CA ARG A 51 -28.53 8.93 -20.37
C ARG A 51 -28.43 10.20 -21.19
N ASP A 52 -27.24 10.54 -21.68
CA ASP A 52 -27.00 11.70 -22.52
C ASP A 52 -25.94 11.39 -23.60
N PRO A 53 -26.35 10.75 -24.70
CA PRO A 53 -25.42 10.33 -25.75
C PRO A 53 -24.76 11.49 -26.51
N LYS A 54 -25.28 12.72 -26.37
CA LYS A 54 -24.74 13.91 -27.05
C LYS A 54 -23.59 14.53 -26.27
N ARG A 55 -23.46 14.22 -24.98
CA ARG A 55 -22.37 14.73 -24.16
C ARG A 55 -21.04 14.08 -24.60
N PRO A 56 -20.06 14.87 -25.07
CA PRO A 56 -18.79 14.32 -25.49
C PRO A 56 -17.99 13.89 -24.25
N LEU A 57 -17.71 12.59 -24.13
CA LEU A 57 -16.96 12.01 -23.02
C LEU A 57 -15.77 11.19 -23.54
N TYR A 58 -14.77 11.03 -22.69
CA TYR A 58 -13.71 10.05 -22.88
C TYR A 58 -13.42 9.33 -21.57
N ALA A 59 -12.88 8.12 -21.66
CA ALA A 59 -12.48 7.32 -20.51
C ALA A 59 -10.98 7.04 -20.55
N LEU A 60 -10.33 7.14 -19.40
CA LEU A 60 -8.97 6.69 -19.15
C LEU A 60 -9.01 5.30 -18.52
N ILE A 61 -8.33 4.34 -19.15
CA ILE A 61 -8.12 2.99 -18.64
C ILE A 61 -6.76 2.92 -17.96
N CYS A 62 -6.76 2.86 -16.63
CA CYS A 62 -5.53 2.90 -15.84
C CYS A 62 -4.77 1.58 -15.93
N ARG A 63 -3.44 1.68 -15.99
CA ARG A 63 -2.56 0.53 -15.82
C ARG A 63 -2.57 0.06 -14.34
N PRO A 64 -2.37 -1.25 -14.08
CA PRO A 64 -2.48 -1.82 -12.73
C PRO A 64 -1.21 -1.66 -11.88
N ASP A 65 -0.10 -1.25 -12.50
CA ASP A 65 1.25 -1.31 -11.93
C ASP A 65 1.56 -0.11 -11.03
N LEU A 66 0.64 0.85 -10.95
CA LEU A 66 0.74 2.03 -10.12
C LEU A 66 -0.57 2.27 -9.37
N PRO A 67 -0.49 2.72 -8.11
CA PRO A 67 -1.69 3.10 -7.37
C PRO A 67 -2.31 4.37 -7.96
N VAL A 68 -3.64 4.37 -8.03
CA VAL A 68 -4.47 5.51 -8.49
C VAL A 68 -5.02 6.28 -7.29
N ARG A 69 -5.38 7.55 -7.49
CA ARG A 69 -5.80 8.45 -6.39
C ARG A 69 -7.31 8.40 -6.14
N VAL A 70 -7.83 7.25 -5.72
CA VAL A 70 -9.29 7.04 -5.52
C VAL A 70 -9.92 8.05 -4.57
N ASN A 71 -9.23 8.44 -3.49
CA ASN A 71 -9.74 9.46 -2.57
C ASN A 71 -9.94 10.81 -3.27
N VAL A 72 -9.07 11.16 -4.22
CA VAL A 72 -9.21 12.35 -5.06
C VAL A 72 -10.34 12.17 -6.08
N MET A 73 -10.45 11.00 -6.72
CA MET A 73 -11.57 10.69 -7.63
C MET A 73 -12.93 10.86 -6.94
N ARG A 74 -13.05 10.40 -5.68
CA ARG A 74 -14.27 10.54 -4.88
C ARG A 74 -14.63 12.00 -4.65
N ALA A 75 -13.66 12.86 -4.37
CA ALA A 75 -13.88 14.28 -4.11
C ALA A 75 -14.07 15.13 -5.37
N LEU A 76 -13.50 14.72 -6.51
CA LEU A 76 -13.62 15.41 -7.79
C LEU A 76 -14.85 15.02 -8.59
N LYS A 77 -15.44 13.85 -8.33
CA LYS A 77 -16.61 13.36 -9.07
C LYS A 77 -17.74 14.38 -9.06
N GLY A 78 -18.14 14.83 -10.25
CA GLY A 78 -19.23 15.77 -10.45
C GLY A 78 -18.90 17.23 -10.13
N MET A 79 -17.66 17.54 -9.73
CA MET A 79 -17.21 18.91 -9.49
C MET A 79 -17.29 19.74 -10.78
N LEU A 80 -17.81 20.96 -10.67
CA LEU A 80 -17.84 21.93 -11.76
C LEU A 80 -16.88 23.07 -11.43
N ASN A 81 -15.82 23.20 -12.22
CA ASN A 81 -14.88 24.32 -12.13
C ASN A 81 -14.37 24.63 -13.55
N PRO A 82 -14.43 25.89 -14.03
CA PRO A 82 -13.98 26.23 -15.38
C PRO A 82 -12.51 25.91 -15.67
N GLY A 83 -11.65 25.86 -14.64
CA GLY A 83 -10.23 25.54 -14.76
C GLY A 83 -9.89 24.04 -14.64
N LEU A 84 -10.87 23.15 -14.50
CA LEU A 84 -10.67 21.69 -14.41
C LEU A 84 -11.54 20.96 -15.44
N VAL A 85 -10.98 19.94 -16.09
CA VAL A 85 -11.76 19.01 -16.90
C VAL A 85 -12.64 18.19 -15.95
N GLN A 86 -13.95 18.18 -16.19
CA GLN A 86 -14.90 17.56 -15.27
C GLN A 86 -14.74 16.04 -15.22
N LEU A 87 -14.43 15.50 -14.03
CA LEU A 87 -14.53 14.08 -13.74
C LEU A 87 -16.00 13.71 -13.57
N VAL A 88 -16.53 12.91 -14.50
CA VAL A 88 -17.95 12.53 -14.57
C VAL A 88 -18.23 11.28 -13.73
N GLU A 89 -17.41 10.25 -13.88
CA GLU A 89 -17.57 8.97 -13.18
C GLU A 89 -16.23 8.25 -13.03
N TRP A 90 -16.12 7.33 -12.08
CA TRP A 90 -15.00 6.42 -11.97
C TRP A 90 -15.42 5.07 -11.36
N GLY A 91 -14.60 4.05 -11.59
CA GLY A 91 -14.77 2.74 -10.96
C GLY A 91 -14.04 1.63 -11.71
N ALA A 92 -13.98 0.47 -11.09
CA ALA A 92 -13.54 -0.73 -11.78
C ALA A 92 -14.60 -1.21 -12.77
N MET A 93 -14.17 -1.64 -13.94
CA MET A 93 -14.98 -2.40 -14.88
C MET A 93 -14.14 -3.48 -15.56
N THR A 94 -14.78 -4.56 -16.01
CA THR A 94 -14.13 -5.53 -16.89
C THR A 94 -13.74 -4.80 -18.17
N TRP A 95 -12.44 -4.72 -18.45
CA TRP A 95 -11.93 -4.19 -19.69
C TRP A 95 -11.63 -5.34 -20.66
N PRO A 96 -12.48 -5.56 -21.69
CA PRO A 96 -12.35 -6.76 -22.51
C PRO A 96 -11.00 -6.92 -23.22
N PRO A 97 -10.36 -5.85 -23.74
CA PRO A 97 -9.02 -5.98 -24.33
C PRO A 97 -7.96 -6.50 -23.37
N ALA A 98 -8.08 -6.21 -22.07
CA ALA A 98 -7.14 -6.69 -21.06
C ALA A 98 -7.58 -8.01 -20.38
N GLY A 99 -8.81 -8.47 -20.62
CA GLY A 99 -9.37 -9.67 -20.00
C GLY A 99 -9.39 -9.62 -18.47
N ARG A 100 -9.57 -8.45 -17.88
CA ARG A 100 -9.60 -8.26 -16.41
C ARG A 100 -10.30 -6.97 -16.02
N GLN A 101 -10.55 -6.78 -14.72
CA GLN A 101 -10.99 -5.49 -14.19
C GLN A 101 -9.87 -4.45 -14.27
N CYS A 102 -10.22 -3.23 -14.69
CA CYS A 102 -9.32 -2.08 -14.69
C CYS A 102 -10.02 -0.87 -14.07
N MET A 103 -9.28 -0.08 -13.30
CA MET A 103 -9.77 1.22 -12.86
C MET A 103 -9.99 2.09 -14.10
N THR A 104 -11.18 2.67 -14.20
CA THR A 104 -11.62 3.51 -15.30
C THR A 104 -12.08 4.85 -14.76
N VAL A 105 -11.64 5.93 -15.40
CA VAL A 105 -12.05 7.30 -15.07
C VAL A 105 -12.67 7.95 -16.30
N VAL A 106 -13.90 8.45 -16.18
CA VAL A 106 -14.65 9.09 -17.26
C VAL A 106 -14.63 10.60 -17.05
N TYR A 107 -14.19 11.32 -18.07
CA TYR A 107 -14.10 12.77 -18.11
C TYR A 107 -14.99 13.35 -19.22
N GLU A 108 -15.38 14.61 -19.05
CA GLU A 108 -15.86 15.41 -20.18
C GLU A 108 -14.73 15.61 -21.19
N ARG A 109 -15.01 15.37 -22.47
CA ARG A 109 -13.99 15.46 -23.52
C ARG A 109 -13.77 16.92 -23.91
N PRO A 110 -12.54 17.46 -23.76
CA PRO A 110 -12.20 18.77 -24.29
C PRO A 110 -12.45 18.83 -25.81
N ILE A 111 -12.94 19.98 -26.29
CA ILE A 111 -13.24 20.19 -27.70
C ILE A 111 -11.97 20.61 -28.47
N GLY A 112 -11.10 21.39 -27.84
CA GLY A 112 -9.86 21.87 -28.44
C GLY A 112 -8.65 21.00 -28.11
N LYS A 113 -7.50 21.39 -28.68
CA LYS A 113 -6.23 20.65 -28.53
C LYS A 113 -5.57 20.90 -27.17
N ARG A 114 -4.61 20.03 -26.81
CA ARG A 114 -3.67 20.28 -25.70
C ARG A 114 -2.79 21.49 -26.00
N LEU A 115 -2.37 22.21 -24.98
CA LEU A 115 -1.45 23.36 -25.14
C LEU A 115 -0.01 22.92 -25.43
N MET A 116 0.38 21.72 -25.01
CA MET A 116 1.65 21.08 -25.37
C MET A 116 1.39 19.60 -25.67
N ALA A 117 1.94 19.08 -26.77
CA ALA A 117 1.63 17.73 -27.23
C ALA A 117 2.10 16.64 -26.25
N SER A 118 3.27 16.82 -25.64
CA SER A 118 3.82 15.89 -24.64
C SER A 118 4.83 16.58 -23.74
N ASN A 119 5.19 15.94 -22.62
CA ASN A 119 6.24 16.42 -21.70
C ASN A 119 7.61 16.63 -22.37
N ARG A 120 7.87 15.98 -23.50
CA ARG A 120 9.14 16.06 -24.25
C ARG A 120 9.10 17.08 -25.39
N SER A 121 7.96 17.69 -25.65
CA SER A 121 7.81 18.64 -26.74
C SER A 121 8.64 19.89 -26.46
N PRO A 122 9.47 20.36 -27.41
CA PRO A 122 10.25 21.59 -27.22
C PRO A 122 9.35 22.82 -27.26
N ASP A 123 8.23 22.75 -28.00
CA ASP A 123 7.32 23.86 -28.23
C ASP A 123 5.97 23.65 -27.52
N CYS A 124 5.32 24.75 -27.17
CA CYS A 124 3.94 24.78 -26.71
C CYS A 124 3.20 26.00 -27.23
N ARG A 125 1.88 26.02 -27.09
CA ARG A 125 1.06 27.14 -27.53
C ARG A 125 1.40 28.38 -26.71
N ARG A 126 2.03 29.36 -27.36
CA ARG A 126 2.27 30.67 -26.75
C ARG A 126 0.96 31.36 -26.42
N VAL A 127 0.87 31.93 -25.23
CA VAL A 127 -0.21 32.82 -24.78
C VAL A 127 0.33 34.23 -24.68
N ASP A 128 -0.42 35.18 -25.24
CA ASP A 128 -0.03 36.58 -25.23
C ASP A 128 -0.06 37.17 -23.80
N GLU A 129 0.81 38.15 -23.54
CA GLU A 129 0.91 38.84 -22.27
C GLU A 129 -0.43 39.42 -21.80
N TYR A 130 -1.21 40.01 -22.72
CA TYR A 130 -2.49 40.62 -22.38
C TYR A 130 -3.56 39.58 -22.02
N ASP A 131 -3.36 38.33 -22.46
CA ASP A 131 -4.31 37.24 -22.27
C ASP A 131 -3.92 36.30 -21.12
N ILE A 132 -2.65 36.22 -20.73
CA ILE A 132 -2.16 35.20 -19.79
C ILE A 132 -2.85 35.28 -18.41
N SER A 133 -3.12 36.48 -17.90
CA SER A 133 -3.80 36.64 -16.61
C SER A 133 -5.23 36.10 -16.67
N ARG A 134 -6.02 36.59 -17.63
CA ARG A 134 -7.44 36.27 -17.78
C ARG A 134 -7.68 34.85 -18.27
N LYS A 135 -6.92 34.38 -19.26
CA LYS A 135 -7.11 33.07 -19.90
C LYS A 135 -6.41 31.93 -19.16
N VAL A 136 -5.37 32.21 -18.37
CA VAL A 136 -4.56 31.18 -17.71
C VAL A 136 -4.57 31.33 -16.20
N VAL A 137 -4.07 32.45 -15.66
CA VAL A 137 -3.87 32.59 -14.21
C VAL A 137 -5.20 32.49 -13.46
N GLU A 138 -6.20 33.31 -13.81
CA GLU A 138 -7.50 33.33 -13.13
C GLU A 138 -8.21 31.96 -13.08
N PRO A 139 -8.43 31.23 -14.20
CA PRO A 139 -9.12 29.94 -14.15
C PRO A 139 -8.31 28.87 -13.41
N LEU A 140 -6.98 28.84 -13.56
CA LEU A 140 -6.15 27.84 -12.89
C LEU A 140 -6.03 28.11 -11.38
N VAL A 141 -5.97 29.38 -10.97
CA VAL A 141 -6.02 29.74 -9.54
C VAL A 141 -7.37 29.39 -8.94
N ALA A 142 -8.47 29.65 -9.66
CA ALA A 142 -9.80 29.23 -9.21
C ALA A 142 -9.91 27.70 -9.06
N ALA A 143 -9.29 26.93 -9.95
CA ALA A 143 -9.19 25.48 -9.83
C ALA A 143 -8.38 25.06 -8.60
N ILE A 144 -7.17 25.61 -8.43
CA ILE A 144 -6.28 25.28 -7.30
C ILE A 144 -6.96 25.62 -5.97
N LYS A 145 -7.64 26.76 -5.84
CA LYS A 145 -8.43 27.10 -4.65
C LYS A 145 -9.47 26.06 -4.31
N GLU A 146 -10.22 25.60 -5.31
CA GLU A 146 -11.30 24.63 -5.09
C GLU A 146 -10.75 23.27 -4.62
N LEU A 147 -9.56 22.89 -5.12
CA LEU A 147 -8.82 21.71 -4.67
C LEU A 147 -8.29 21.89 -3.23
N THR A 148 -7.66 23.03 -2.94
CA THR A 148 -7.14 23.38 -1.62
C THR A 148 -8.24 23.37 -0.56
N ASN A 149 -9.43 23.91 -0.88
CA ASN A 149 -10.60 23.89 0.01
C ASN A 149 -11.10 22.48 0.34
N ARG A 150 -10.70 21.46 -0.44
CA ARG A 150 -10.99 20.03 -0.20
C ARG A 150 -9.82 19.26 0.38
N GLY A 151 -8.70 19.92 0.67
CA GLY A 151 -7.49 19.25 1.14
C GLY A 151 -6.80 18.42 0.04
N ILE A 152 -6.93 18.81 -1.23
CA ILE A 152 -6.40 18.06 -2.37
C ILE A 152 -5.35 18.88 -3.10
N THR A 153 -4.23 18.22 -3.43
CA THR A 153 -3.24 18.75 -4.37
C THR A 153 -3.46 18.14 -5.76
N HIS A 154 -3.26 18.92 -6.83
CA HIS A 154 -3.35 18.43 -8.20
C HIS A 154 -2.12 17.57 -8.56
N ARG A 155 -0.91 18.05 -8.28
CA ARG A 155 0.38 17.34 -8.53
C ARG A 155 0.54 16.85 -9.96
N SER A 156 -0.01 17.62 -10.91
CA SER A 156 0.05 17.36 -12.36
C SER A 156 -0.23 18.62 -13.17
N ILE A 157 0.12 19.80 -12.64
CA ILE A 157 -0.07 21.10 -13.30
C ILE A 157 1.11 21.32 -14.23
N ARG A 158 0.87 21.22 -15.54
CA ARG A 158 1.89 21.38 -16.58
C ARG A 158 1.25 21.71 -17.92
N ALA A 159 2.01 22.32 -18.82
CA ALA A 159 1.52 22.73 -20.14
C ALA A 159 0.95 21.55 -20.98
N SER A 160 1.50 20.35 -20.82
CA SER A 160 1.02 19.14 -21.50
C SER A 160 -0.28 18.58 -20.91
N ASN A 161 -0.68 19.04 -19.73
CA ASN A 161 -1.92 18.65 -19.06
C ASN A 161 -2.94 19.80 -19.03
N LEU A 162 -2.86 20.71 -19.99
CA LEU A 162 -3.83 21.78 -20.24
C LEU A 162 -4.51 21.57 -21.59
N PHE A 163 -5.82 21.79 -21.61
CA PHE A 163 -6.66 21.58 -22.77
C PHE A 163 -7.53 22.80 -23.04
N PHE A 164 -7.77 23.10 -24.32
CA PHE A 164 -8.79 24.06 -24.71
C PHE A 164 -10.18 23.41 -24.63
N MET A 165 -11.10 24.09 -23.94
CA MET A 165 -12.48 23.62 -23.71
C MET A 165 -13.48 24.13 -24.75
N ASP A 166 -12.99 24.87 -25.75
CA ASP A 166 -13.76 25.37 -26.88
C ASP A 166 -12.88 25.48 -28.14
N GLU A 167 -13.52 25.57 -29.31
CA GLU A 167 -12.83 25.68 -30.61
C GLU A 167 -12.09 27.02 -30.76
N GLY A 168 -12.54 28.07 -30.08
CA GLY A 168 -11.94 29.41 -30.13
C GLY A 168 -10.63 29.53 -29.35
N GLY A 169 -10.34 28.58 -28.45
CA GLY A 169 -9.16 28.61 -27.59
C GLY A 169 -9.27 29.67 -26.47
N GLU A 170 -10.48 30.01 -26.05
CA GLU A 170 -10.71 31.06 -25.05
C GLU A 170 -10.69 30.51 -23.62
N ARG A 171 -11.16 29.28 -23.41
CA ARG A 171 -11.18 28.62 -22.09
C ARG A 171 -10.18 27.47 -22.04
N ILE A 172 -9.38 27.45 -20.98
CA ILE A 172 -8.47 26.36 -20.69
C ILE A 172 -8.87 25.63 -19.41
N ALA A 173 -8.57 24.34 -19.34
CA ALA A 173 -8.73 23.55 -18.14
C ALA A 173 -7.59 22.55 -17.94
N LEU A 174 -7.28 22.26 -16.68
CA LEU A 174 -6.36 21.19 -16.28
C LEU A 174 -7.02 19.82 -16.46
N GLY A 175 -6.25 18.90 -17.02
CA GLY A 175 -6.69 17.52 -17.23
C GLY A 175 -6.51 16.61 -16.01
N ASP A 176 -6.22 15.35 -16.30
CA ASP A 176 -6.16 14.29 -15.30
C ASP A 176 -5.11 14.53 -14.20
N CYS A 177 -5.46 14.14 -12.99
CA CYS A 177 -4.58 14.16 -11.83
C CYS A 177 -4.73 12.93 -10.93
N VAL A 178 -5.46 11.91 -11.38
CA VAL A 178 -5.88 10.78 -10.53
C VAL A 178 -5.41 9.41 -11.03
N THR A 179 -4.95 9.28 -12.28
CA THR A 179 -4.57 7.98 -12.86
C THR A 179 -3.18 7.47 -12.46
N SER A 180 -2.40 8.27 -11.74
CA SER A 180 -1.07 7.91 -11.23
C SER A 180 -0.87 8.40 -9.79
N PRO A 181 0.19 7.96 -9.09
CA PRO A 181 0.60 8.57 -7.84
C PRO A 181 0.85 10.07 -8.03
N PRO A 182 0.72 10.88 -6.97
CA PRO A 182 0.91 12.32 -7.07
C PRO A 182 2.32 12.63 -7.62
N ALA A 183 2.38 13.54 -8.60
CA ALA A 183 3.61 13.97 -9.27
C ALA A 183 4.43 12.89 -9.99
N PHE A 184 3.93 11.65 -10.13
CA PHE A 184 4.69 10.57 -10.77
C PHE A 184 5.09 10.91 -12.22
N ASP A 185 4.13 11.42 -12.99
CA ASP A 185 4.30 11.81 -14.40
C ASP A 185 4.73 13.27 -14.60
N GLN A 186 4.98 13.99 -13.50
CA GLN A 186 5.35 15.40 -13.56
C GLN A 186 6.83 15.53 -13.93
N PRO A 187 7.21 16.27 -14.99
CA PRO A 187 8.61 16.47 -15.32
C PRO A 187 9.33 17.28 -14.23
N LEU A 188 10.64 17.07 -14.05
CA LEU A 188 11.42 17.72 -13.00
C LEU A 188 11.34 19.27 -13.05
N ALA A 189 11.19 19.85 -14.25
CA ALA A 189 11.02 21.29 -14.43
C ALA A 189 9.84 21.83 -13.60
N PHE A 190 8.75 21.08 -13.50
CA PHE A 190 7.51 21.45 -12.83
C PHE A 190 7.48 21.09 -11.33
N GLU A 191 8.52 20.44 -10.80
CA GLU A 191 8.63 20.08 -9.40
C GLU A 191 9.54 21.02 -8.63
N THR A 192 9.30 21.20 -7.34
CA THR A 192 10.22 21.88 -6.43
C THR A 192 11.56 21.15 -6.33
N VAL A 193 12.60 21.78 -5.78
CA VAL A 193 13.91 21.11 -5.62
C VAL A 193 13.79 19.88 -4.72
N GLU A 194 12.98 19.97 -3.66
CA GLU A 194 12.73 18.91 -2.69
C GLU A 194 12.03 17.71 -3.33
N SER A 195 10.90 17.95 -4.00
CA SER A 195 10.16 16.91 -4.72
C SER A 195 10.99 16.34 -5.88
N GLY A 196 11.74 17.19 -6.59
CA GLY A 196 12.63 16.80 -7.68
C GLY A 196 13.83 15.94 -7.26
N MET A 197 14.25 15.98 -5.99
CA MET A 197 15.27 15.09 -5.44
C MET A 197 14.74 13.67 -5.17
N SER A 198 13.43 13.50 -5.05
CA SER A 198 12.79 12.20 -4.78
C SER A 198 12.69 11.36 -6.04
N ASN A 199 12.71 10.03 -5.90
CA ASN A 199 12.27 9.15 -6.98
C ASN A 199 10.83 9.49 -7.34
N ASN A 200 10.47 9.46 -8.63
CA ASN A 200 9.15 9.90 -9.11
C ASN A 200 7.97 9.26 -8.36
N VAL A 201 8.07 7.96 -8.05
CA VAL A 201 7.04 7.20 -7.33
C VAL A 201 6.95 7.51 -5.83
N ALA A 202 7.96 8.20 -5.30
CA ALA A 202 8.13 8.49 -3.89
C ALA A 202 8.09 10.00 -3.57
N ARG A 203 7.54 10.82 -4.48
CA ARG A 203 7.38 12.27 -4.30
C ARG A 203 6.34 12.68 -3.27
N GLY A 204 5.46 11.76 -2.88
CA GLY A 204 4.39 12.02 -1.91
C GLY A 204 3.31 12.96 -2.44
N SER A 205 2.32 13.22 -1.60
CA SER A 205 1.15 14.06 -1.89
C SER A 205 1.52 15.52 -2.14
N GLY A 206 2.67 15.96 -1.65
CA GLY A 206 3.10 17.36 -1.70
C GLY A 206 2.16 18.29 -0.95
N THR A 207 2.37 19.58 -1.12
CA THR A 207 1.61 20.67 -0.52
C THR A 207 0.92 21.49 -1.60
N PHE A 208 -0.02 22.36 -1.21
CA PHE A 208 -0.64 23.30 -2.14
C PHE A 208 0.38 24.26 -2.77
N SER A 209 1.49 24.54 -2.07
CA SER A 209 2.58 25.37 -2.59
C SER A 209 3.32 24.70 -3.76
N ASP A 210 3.32 23.36 -3.83
CA ASP A 210 3.92 22.65 -4.95
C ASP A 210 3.08 22.82 -6.23
N ASP A 211 1.76 22.87 -6.11
CA ASP A 211 0.87 23.18 -7.23
C ASP A 211 1.05 24.62 -7.73
N LEU A 212 1.25 25.56 -6.81
CA LEU A 212 1.56 26.96 -7.14
C LEU A 212 2.93 27.10 -7.81
N TYR A 213 3.93 26.33 -7.37
CA TYR A 213 5.20 26.24 -8.07
C TYR A 213 5.01 25.71 -9.50
N SER A 214 4.31 24.58 -9.65
CA SER A 214 4.01 23.99 -10.96
C SER A 214 3.23 24.95 -11.88
N LEU A 215 2.33 25.77 -11.32
CA LEU A 215 1.65 26.86 -12.04
C LEU A 215 2.67 27.88 -12.54
N GLY A 216 3.58 28.35 -11.70
CA GLY A 216 4.65 29.28 -12.10
C GLY A 216 5.46 28.78 -13.29
N VAL A 217 5.85 27.50 -13.27
CA VAL A 217 6.59 26.87 -14.39
C VAL A 217 5.71 26.79 -15.64
N THR A 218 4.43 26.44 -15.48
CA THR A 218 3.47 26.40 -16.57
C THR A 218 3.32 27.78 -17.23
N LEU A 219 3.27 28.85 -16.44
CA LEU A 219 3.19 30.22 -16.94
C LEU A 219 4.43 30.61 -17.74
N VAL A 220 5.64 30.20 -17.31
CA VAL A 220 6.88 30.43 -18.07
C VAL A 220 6.80 29.75 -19.45
N PHE A 221 6.40 28.48 -19.48
CA PHE A 221 6.29 27.72 -20.74
C PHE A 221 5.32 28.39 -21.70
N LEU A 222 4.11 28.72 -21.22
CA LEU A 222 3.07 29.34 -22.04
C LEU A 222 3.42 30.75 -22.50
N TYR A 223 4.11 31.55 -21.67
CA TYR A 223 4.54 32.89 -22.06
C TYR A 223 5.61 32.86 -23.15
N LEU A 224 6.59 31.95 -23.02
CA LEU A 224 7.69 31.79 -23.97
C LEU A 224 7.27 31.00 -25.23
N GLY A 225 6.24 30.15 -25.13
CA GLY A 225 5.83 29.24 -26.19
C GLY A 225 6.78 28.04 -26.38
N ARG A 226 7.67 27.78 -25.42
CA ARG A 226 8.70 26.73 -25.50
C ARG A 226 9.12 26.25 -24.11
N ASN A 227 9.78 25.09 -24.05
CA ASN A 227 10.51 24.65 -22.87
C ASN A 227 11.90 25.31 -22.83
N PRO A 228 12.15 26.27 -21.91
CA PRO A 228 13.42 27.01 -21.84
C PRO A 228 14.62 26.13 -21.43
N VAL A 229 14.36 24.97 -20.82
CA VAL A 229 15.38 24.04 -20.31
C VAL A 229 15.41 22.72 -21.09
N ALA A 230 14.87 22.68 -22.32
CA ALA A 230 14.84 21.47 -23.15
C ALA A 230 16.22 20.87 -23.46
N HIS A 231 17.29 21.67 -23.33
CA HIS A 231 18.67 21.26 -23.57
C HIS A 231 19.34 20.63 -22.34
N MET A 232 18.70 20.65 -21.17
CA MET A 232 19.21 20.09 -19.92
C MET A 232 18.57 18.72 -19.64
N ASP A 233 19.37 17.78 -19.16
CA ASP A 233 18.84 16.58 -18.53
C ASP A 233 18.39 16.87 -17.09
N ASP A 234 17.65 15.93 -16.48
CA ASP A 234 17.10 16.10 -15.14
C ASP A 234 18.21 16.32 -14.10
N GLU A 235 19.37 15.67 -14.25
CA GLU A 235 20.48 15.85 -13.32
C GLU A 235 21.06 17.28 -13.37
N SER A 236 21.31 17.80 -14.58
CA SER A 236 21.82 19.16 -14.77
C SER A 236 20.79 20.19 -14.34
N LEU A 237 19.51 19.98 -14.66
CA LEU A 237 18.43 20.87 -14.26
C LEU A 237 18.30 20.96 -12.73
N LEU A 238 18.28 19.82 -12.03
CA LEU A 238 18.23 19.82 -10.56
C LEU A 238 19.44 20.54 -9.96
N LYS A 239 20.62 20.30 -10.52
CA LYS A 239 21.85 20.97 -10.09
C LYS A 239 21.77 22.49 -10.28
N MET A 240 21.30 22.97 -11.44
CA MET A 240 21.13 24.40 -11.69
C MET A 240 20.11 25.04 -10.75
N LYS A 241 18.98 24.36 -10.50
CA LYS A 241 17.99 24.84 -9.52
C LYS A 241 18.58 24.97 -8.11
N ILE A 242 19.40 24.00 -7.67
CA ILE A 242 20.09 24.07 -6.37
C ILE A 242 21.10 25.23 -6.32
N GLN A 243 21.86 25.45 -7.41
CA GLN A 243 22.96 26.42 -7.42
C GLN A 243 22.51 27.87 -7.66
N GLN A 244 21.55 28.08 -8.56
CA GLN A 244 21.15 29.40 -9.06
C GLN A 244 19.72 29.79 -8.67
N GLY A 245 18.94 28.83 -8.17
CA GLY A 245 17.52 28.97 -7.88
C GLY A 245 16.64 28.62 -9.07
N SER A 246 15.42 28.16 -8.79
CA SER A 246 14.42 27.75 -9.78
C SER A 246 14.04 28.87 -10.74
N TYR A 247 13.73 30.06 -10.21
CA TYR A 247 13.41 31.23 -11.04
C TYR A 247 14.51 31.54 -12.05
N SER A 248 15.75 31.68 -11.58
CA SER A 248 16.91 32.03 -12.44
C SER A 248 17.18 30.95 -13.48
N THR A 249 17.01 29.68 -13.11
CA THR A 249 17.24 28.54 -14.02
C THR A 249 16.18 28.45 -15.12
N LEU A 250 14.90 28.70 -14.78
CA LEU A 250 13.78 28.53 -15.71
C LEU A 250 13.51 29.77 -16.56
N VAL A 251 13.72 30.97 -16.01
CA VAL A 251 13.49 32.25 -16.71
C VAL A 251 14.76 32.73 -17.40
N GLY A 252 15.94 32.55 -16.79
CA GLY A 252 17.21 33.04 -17.32
C GLY A 252 17.18 34.56 -17.57
N ASP A 253 17.66 34.97 -18.74
CA ASP A 253 17.73 36.37 -19.19
C ASP A 253 16.50 36.81 -20.02
N GLU A 254 15.41 36.04 -19.99
CA GLU A 254 14.19 36.37 -20.73
C GLU A 254 13.57 37.68 -20.24
N ARG A 255 13.11 38.50 -21.18
CA ARG A 255 12.51 39.81 -20.88
C ARG A 255 11.03 39.64 -20.55
N LEU A 256 10.70 39.88 -19.28
CA LEU A 256 9.34 39.75 -18.77
C LEU A 256 8.79 41.10 -18.24
N PRO A 257 7.46 41.31 -18.30
CA PRO A 257 6.81 42.46 -17.68
C PRO A 257 7.00 42.46 -16.17
N LEU A 258 7.10 43.64 -15.54
CA LEU A 258 7.37 43.77 -14.11
C LEU A 258 6.36 43.02 -13.23
N ALA A 259 5.06 43.09 -13.57
CA ALA A 259 4.03 42.36 -12.83
C ALA A 259 4.20 40.84 -12.92
N PHE A 260 4.65 40.34 -14.07
CA PHE A 260 4.88 38.92 -14.29
C PHE A 260 6.18 38.44 -13.61
N ILE A 261 7.22 39.28 -13.55
CA ILE A 261 8.43 39.03 -12.76
C ILE A 261 8.08 38.85 -11.28
N GLU A 262 7.25 39.74 -10.72
CA GLU A 262 6.80 39.65 -9.32
C GLU A 262 6.08 38.33 -9.06
N LEU A 263 5.11 37.98 -9.91
CA LEU A 263 4.36 36.72 -9.84
C LEU A 263 5.29 35.50 -9.87
N LEU A 264 6.17 35.42 -10.88
CA LEU A 264 7.05 34.27 -11.06
C LEU A 264 8.10 34.15 -9.96
N ARG A 265 8.62 35.25 -9.43
CA ARG A 265 9.53 35.21 -8.27
C ARG A 265 8.83 34.69 -7.02
N GLY A 266 7.55 35.02 -6.85
CA GLY A 266 6.69 34.49 -5.79
C GLY A 266 6.47 32.99 -5.89
N LEU A 267 6.03 32.52 -7.05
CA LEU A 267 5.68 31.11 -7.29
C LEU A 267 6.91 30.20 -7.37
N LEU A 268 8.02 30.68 -7.95
CA LEU A 268 9.26 29.91 -8.17
C LEU A 268 10.31 30.14 -7.08
N CYS A 269 9.89 30.60 -5.89
CA CYS A 269 10.77 30.72 -4.73
C CYS A 269 11.08 29.31 -4.17
N ASP A 270 12.37 28.98 -4.05
CA ASP A 270 12.79 27.67 -3.54
C ASP A 270 12.64 27.54 -2.03
N ASP A 271 12.71 28.65 -1.28
CA ASP A 271 12.45 28.66 0.16
C ASP A 271 10.94 28.44 0.41
N PRO A 272 10.52 27.28 0.96
CA PRO A 272 9.10 26.98 1.14
C PRO A 272 8.39 27.93 2.10
N ASP A 273 9.11 28.50 3.07
CA ASP A 273 8.55 29.45 4.05
C ASP A 273 8.25 30.82 3.43
N GLN A 274 8.85 31.13 2.26
CA GLN A 274 8.66 32.40 1.54
C GLN A 274 7.91 32.25 0.22
N ARG A 275 7.77 31.01 -0.28
CA ARG A 275 7.03 30.74 -1.51
C ARG A 275 5.59 31.19 -1.35
N TRP A 276 5.08 31.85 -2.38
CA TRP A 276 3.71 32.34 -2.36
C TRP A 276 2.72 31.20 -2.12
N ASP A 277 1.83 31.46 -1.17
CA ASP A 277 0.62 30.69 -0.95
C ASP A 277 -0.54 31.30 -1.76
N ILE A 278 -1.73 30.73 -1.56
CA ILE A 278 -2.92 31.14 -2.30
C ILE A 278 -3.37 32.57 -1.92
N GLU A 279 -3.14 32.98 -0.67
CA GLU A 279 -3.48 34.32 -0.18
C GLU A 279 -2.60 35.39 -0.83
N SER A 280 -1.30 35.12 -0.94
CA SER A 280 -0.35 35.97 -1.65
C SER A 280 -0.77 36.15 -3.11
N LEU A 281 -1.15 35.06 -3.77
CA LEU A 281 -1.60 35.10 -5.16
C LEU A 281 -2.90 35.90 -5.34
N ASP A 282 -3.81 35.84 -4.38
CA ASP A 282 -5.06 36.62 -4.38
C ASP A 282 -4.83 38.11 -4.21
N LEU A 283 -3.93 38.48 -3.31
CA LEU A 283 -3.52 39.88 -3.16
C LEU A 283 -2.95 40.40 -4.48
N TRP A 284 -2.08 39.62 -5.14
CA TRP A 284 -1.52 39.99 -6.44
C TRP A 284 -2.60 40.13 -7.53
N LEU A 285 -3.54 39.18 -7.63
CA LEU A 285 -4.67 39.23 -8.58
C LEU A 285 -5.57 40.45 -8.34
N SER A 286 -5.69 40.92 -7.09
CA SER A 286 -6.43 42.14 -6.75
C SER A 286 -5.68 43.44 -7.09
N GLY A 287 -4.49 43.35 -7.69
CA GLY A 287 -3.66 44.48 -8.08
C GLY A 287 -2.76 45.02 -6.96
N ARG A 288 -2.69 44.33 -5.79
CA ARG A 288 -1.79 44.72 -4.71
C ARG A 288 -0.37 44.23 -5.00
N ARG A 289 0.61 45.12 -4.79
CA ARG A 289 2.03 44.75 -4.79
C ARG A 289 2.38 44.06 -3.47
N LEU A 290 3.11 42.98 -3.55
CA LEU A 290 3.68 42.29 -2.40
C LEU A 290 5.11 42.76 -2.17
N SER A 291 5.60 42.58 -0.94
CA SER A 291 6.99 42.89 -0.62
C SER A 291 7.94 42.06 -1.49
N PRO A 292 8.96 42.66 -2.11
CA PRO A 292 9.91 41.91 -2.92
C PRO A 292 10.57 40.78 -2.12
N LEU A 293 10.46 39.55 -2.62
CA LEU A 293 11.18 38.42 -2.06
C LEU A 293 12.68 38.59 -2.29
N GLN A 294 13.46 38.48 -1.23
CA GLN A 294 14.93 38.40 -1.31
C GLN A 294 15.33 36.93 -1.21
N GLN A 295 15.83 36.38 -2.31
CA GLN A 295 16.34 35.00 -2.31
C GLN A 295 17.43 34.86 -1.26
N ARG A 296 17.21 33.97 -0.29
CA ARG A 296 18.22 33.61 0.69
C ARG A 296 19.15 32.57 0.06
N HIS A 297 20.29 33.03 -0.43
CA HIS A 297 21.34 32.12 -0.86
C HIS A 297 21.93 31.40 0.36
N GLU A 298 22.14 30.09 0.23
CA GLU A 298 22.85 29.31 1.25
C GLU A 298 24.28 29.88 1.42
N LYS A 299 24.74 29.95 2.67
CA LYS A 299 26.10 30.42 2.98
C LYS A 299 27.13 29.53 2.27
N ARG A 300 27.95 30.15 1.41
CA ARG A 300 29.07 29.46 0.76
C ARG A 300 30.24 29.34 1.71
N ALA A 301 30.89 28.18 1.69
CA ALA A 301 32.12 27.93 2.44
C ALA A 301 33.29 28.76 1.88
N ALA A 302 34.19 29.20 2.75
CA ALA A 302 35.42 29.90 2.34
C ALA A 302 36.36 28.99 1.52
N ARG A 303 36.30 27.67 1.72
CA ARG A 303 37.04 26.67 0.96
C ARG A 303 36.13 25.48 0.63
N GLY A 304 36.25 24.95 -0.59
CA GLY A 304 35.47 23.80 -1.04
C GLY A 304 35.81 22.51 -0.29
N PHE A 305 34.82 21.64 -0.14
CA PHE A 305 34.99 20.26 0.29
C PHE A 305 35.31 19.39 -0.92
N PRO A 306 36.51 18.78 -1.01
CA PRO A 306 36.84 17.89 -2.11
C PRO A 306 36.12 16.54 -1.93
N PHE A 307 35.28 16.17 -2.90
CA PHE A 307 34.56 14.90 -2.91
C PHE A 307 34.38 14.39 -4.34
N ASN A 308 34.73 13.13 -4.58
CA ASN A 308 34.55 12.46 -5.87
C ASN A 308 35.05 13.29 -7.08
N GLY A 309 36.28 13.84 -6.98
CA GLY A 309 36.92 14.62 -8.04
C GLY A 309 36.37 16.04 -8.26
N LYS A 310 35.45 16.51 -7.41
CA LYS A 310 34.87 17.86 -7.47
C LYS A 310 35.00 18.58 -6.13
N GLU A 311 35.00 19.91 -6.14
CA GLU A 311 34.93 20.74 -4.94
C GLU A 311 33.52 21.28 -4.74
N TYR A 312 32.99 21.16 -3.53
CA TYR A 312 31.66 21.62 -3.15
C TYR A 312 31.74 22.76 -2.13
N LEU A 313 31.05 23.88 -2.40
CA LEU A 313 31.09 25.06 -1.52
C LEU A 313 29.83 25.20 -0.66
N ASN A 314 28.80 24.38 -0.90
CA ASN A 314 27.48 24.49 -0.30
C ASN A 314 27.08 23.14 0.32
N CYS A 315 26.44 23.16 1.49
CA CYS A 315 26.09 21.91 2.18
C CYS A 315 25.03 21.14 1.41
N ARG A 316 24.06 21.84 0.81
CA ARG A 316 23.01 21.24 -0.01
C ARG A 316 23.57 20.46 -1.20
N GLU A 317 24.49 21.08 -1.94
CA GLU A 317 25.12 20.45 -3.11
C GLU A 317 25.98 19.25 -2.70
N LEU A 318 26.78 19.40 -1.64
CA LEU A 318 27.60 18.31 -1.11
C LEU A 318 26.74 17.12 -0.67
N ALA A 319 25.63 17.37 0.02
CA ALA A 319 24.72 16.33 0.47
C ALA A 319 24.08 15.58 -0.70
N ALA A 320 23.66 16.29 -1.76
CA ALA A 320 23.16 15.66 -2.98
C ALA A 320 24.23 14.77 -3.62
N ALA A 321 25.47 15.25 -3.75
CA ALA A 321 26.58 14.47 -4.30
C ALA A 321 26.94 13.23 -3.47
N MET A 322 26.98 13.37 -2.15
CA MET A 322 27.22 12.27 -1.20
C MET A 322 26.11 11.22 -1.26
N SER A 323 24.84 11.63 -1.37
CA SER A 323 23.71 10.69 -1.46
C SER A 323 23.78 9.78 -2.70
N ARG A 324 24.30 10.29 -3.82
CA ARG A 324 24.50 9.53 -5.07
C ARG A 324 25.72 8.61 -5.02
N ASN A 325 26.68 8.91 -4.15
CA ASN A 325 27.94 8.18 -4.03
C ASN A 325 28.08 7.64 -2.60
N TRP A 326 27.08 6.85 -2.18
CA TRP A 326 26.85 6.47 -0.78
C TRP A 326 28.07 5.86 -0.10
N ASP A 327 28.68 4.85 -0.70
CA ASP A 327 29.87 4.18 -0.14
C ASP A 327 31.10 5.09 -0.07
N LEU A 328 31.26 6.00 -1.02
CA LEU A 328 32.36 6.98 -1.02
C LEU A 328 32.14 8.08 0.02
N ALA A 329 30.90 8.36 0.40
CA ALA A 329 30.54 9.39 1.36
C ALA A 329 30.78 8.97 2.82
N ILE A 330 30.68 7.68 3.14
CA ILE A 330 30.83 7.18 4.52
C ILE A 330 32.22 7.48 5.11
N PRO A 331 33.36 7.14 4.47
CA PRO A 331 34.69 7.34 5.05
C PRO A 331 35.01 8.80 5.45
N PRO A 332 34.84 9.82 4.60
CA PRO A 332 35.19 11.18 4.99
C PRO A 332 34.31 11.75 6.12
N VAL A 333 33.10 11.22 6.31
CA VAL A 333 32.24 11.59 7.43
C VAL A 333 32.75 10.94 8.73
N LEU A 334 33.05 9.64 8.71
CA LEU A 334 33.60 8.91 9.86
C LEU A 334 34.96 9.43 10.31
N GLU A 335 35.82 9.84 9.36
CA GLU A 335 37.15 10.40 9.62
C GLU A 335 37.11 11.84 10.16
N GLY A 336 35.92 12.45 10.33
CA GLY A 336 35.77 13.81 10.86
C GLY A 336 36.11 14.92 9.86
N LYS A 337 36.38 14.60 8.58
CA LYS A 337 36.69 15.62 7.55
C LYS A 337 35.52 16.56 7.33
N LEU A 338 34.29 16.02 7.28
CA LEU A 338 33.08 16.83 7.11
C LEU A 338 32.85 17.76 8.31
N GLU A 339 33.01 17.26 9.54
CA GLU A 339 32.89 18.06 10.76
C GLU A 339 33.87 19.25 10.75
N LEU A 340 35.13 18.99 10.42
CA LEU A 340 36.17 20.00 10.36
C LEU A 340 35.86 21.07 9.30
N TRP A 341 35.34 20.65 8.15
CA TRP A 341 34.94 21.56 7.07
C TRP A 341 33.75 22.45 7.48
N LEU A 342 32.71 21.87 8.09
CA LEU A 342 31.58 22.62 8.64
C LEU A 342 32.06 23.67 9.66
N ARG A 343 32.99 23.28 10.55
CA ARG A 343 33.49 24.14 11.62
C ARG A 343 34.37 25.28 11.11
N ARG A 344 35.24 25.02 10.13
CA ARG A 344 36.29 25.97 9.69
C ARG A 344 35.98 26.71 8.40
N ALA A 345 35.36 26.05 7.42
CA ALA A 345 35.12 26.63 6.10
C ALA A 345 33.70 27.19 5.96
N VAL A 346 32.69 26.48 6.48
CA VAL A 346 31.29 26.99 6.53
C VAL A 346 31.07 27.91 7.74
N GLU A 347 31.83 27.68 8.81
CA GLU A 347 31.72 28.34 10.12
C GLU A 347 30.40 28.07 10.84
N ASP A 348 29.80 26.90 10.61
CA ASP A 348 28.60 26.43 11.28
C ASP A 348 28.99 25.48 12.43
N LYS A 349 29.33 26.07 13.59
CA LYS A 349 29.81 25.33 14.77
C LYS A 349 28.74 24.42 15.36
N GLU A 350 27.47 24.81 15.27
CA GLU A 350 26.34 24.05 15.80
C GLU A 350 26.12 22.79 14.97
N ARG A 351 26.03 22.91 13.64
CA ARG A 351 25.91 21.76 12.74
C ARG A 351 27.14 20.86 12.80
N ALA A 352 28.34 21.45 12.89
CA ALA A 352 29.57 20.68 13.08
C ALA A 352 29.51 19.83 14.36
N GLN A 353 29.05 20.40 15.48
CA GLN A 353 28.89 19.66 16.73
C GLN A 353 27.86 18.55 16.61
N ALA A 354 26.69 18.83 16.02
CA ALA A 354 25.65 17.83 15.79
C ALA A 354 26.17 16.64 14.96
N VAL A 355 26.91 16.91 13.87
CA VAL A 355 27.54 15.86 13.05
C VAL A 355 28.57 15.06 13.85
N ALA A 356 29.41 15.72 14.66
CA ALA A 356 30.38 15.03 15.53
C ALA A 356 29.69 14.07 16.49
N ASP A 357 28.56 14.47 17.07
CA ASP A 357 27.81 13.65 18.02
C ASP A 357 27.17 12.44 17.33
N VAL A 358 26.61 12.61 16.13
CA VAL A 358 26.10 11.47 15.33
C VAL A 358 27.22 10.48 14.98
N VAL A 359 28.38 10.98 14.54
CA VAL A 359 29.54 10.13 14.22
C VAL A 359 30.03 9.38 15.46
N ARG A 360 30.11 10.05 16.62
CA ARG A 360 30.50 9.41 17.89
C ARG A 360 29.54 8.29 18.30
N MET A 361 28.23 8.52 18.18
CA MET A 361 27.22 7.49 18.42
C MET A 361 27.40 6.31 17.45
N ALA A 362 27.72 6.58 16.19
CA ALA A 362 27.93 5.55 15.18
C ALA A 362 29.16 4.67 15.45
N LEU A 363 30.26 5.26 15.92
CA LEU A 363 31.49 4.54 16.27
C LEU A 363 31.30 3.58 17.47
N ASN A 364 30.35 3.88 18.35
CA ASN A 364 30.01 3.06 19.52
C ASN A 364 28.84 2.10 19.27
N GLY A 365 28.29 2.08 18.05
CA GLY A 365 27.13 1.25 17.70
C GLY A 365 27.47 -0.22 17.46
N GLY A 366 26.42 -1.04 17.30
CA GLY A 366 26.53 -2.48 17.05
C GLY A 366 27.02 -2.82 15.63
N ASP A 367 26.12 -3.26 14.76
CA ASP A 367 26.47 -3.60 13.37
C ASP A 367 27.03 -2.37 12.64
N LYS A 368 28.34 -2.40 12.39
CA LYS A 368 29.10 -1.27 11.81
C LYS A 368 28.53 -0.79 10.49
N ARG A 369 28.00 -1.68 9.64
CA ARG A 369 27.52 -1.30 8.31
C ARG A 369 26.17 -0.60 8.41
N VAL A 370 25.22 -1.21 9.12
CA VAL A 370 23.88 -0.63 9.33
C VAL A 370 23.97 0.72 10.03
N VAL A 371 24.82 0.81 11.05
CA VAL A 371 25.02 2.04 11.82
C VAL A 371 25.65 3.14 10.96
N ALA A 372 26.59 2.80 10.07
CA ALA A 372 27.17 3.76 9.13
C ALA A 372 26.13 4.28 8.12
N ASP A 373 25.23 3.43 7.61
CA ASP A 373 24.17 3.83 6.69
C ASP A 373 23.17 4.80 7.37
N LEU A 374 22.73 4.50 8.60
CA LEU A 374 21.84 5.39 9.36
C LEU A 374 22.53 6.70 9.75
N MET A 375 23.82 6.64 10.10
CA MET A 375 24.65 7.81 10.37
C MET A 375 24.71 8.73 9.15
N LEU A 376 25.05 8.19 7.98
CA LEU A 376 25.15 8.98 6.76
C LEU A 376 23.78 9.60 6.41
N CYS A 377 22.69 8.82 6.49
CA CYS A 377 21.34 9.35 6.29
C CYS A 377 21.04 10.55 7.20
N LYS A 378 21.32 10.43 8.51
CA LYS A 378 21.09 11.50 9.48
C LYS A 378 21.97 12.73 9.20
N VAL A 379 23.23 12.52 8.84
CA VAL A 379 24.16 13.60 8.45
C VAL A 379 23.67 14.32 7.19
N LEU A 380 23.20 13.60 6.17
CA LEU A 380 22.65 14.20 4.94
C LEU A 380 21.41 15.05 5.22
N ILE A 381 20.55 14.62 6.17
CA ILE A 381 19.40 15.41 6.63
C ILE A 381 19.84 16.68 7.36
N MET A 382 20.93 16.63 8.14
CA MET A 382 21.49 17.83 8.80
C MET A 382 22.11 18.81 7.80
N LEU A 383 22.73 18.31 6.73
CA LEU A 383 23.34 19.15 5.70
C LEU A 383 22.29 19.87 4.83
N ASP A 384 21.19 19.19 4.51
CA ASP A 384 20.05 19.73 3.77
C ASP A 384 18.74 19.37 4.49
N PRO A 385 18.29 20.20 5.45
CA PRO A 385 17.07 19.94 6.19
C PRO A 385 15.83 19.93 5.30
N THR A 386 15.82 20.64 4.18
CA THR A 386 14.66 20.69 3.28
C THR A 386 14.53 19.46 2.38
N ALA A 387 15.59 18.67 2.21
CA ALA A 387 15.59 17.50 1.34
C ALA A 387 14.59 16.41 1.79
N PRO A 388 14.17 15.56 0.83
CA PRO A 388 13.52 14.29 1.16
C PRO A 388 14.48 13.37 1.92
N ILE A 389 13.95 12.26 2.44
CA ILE A 389 14.78 11.15 2.94
C ILE A 389 15.68 10.69 1.80
N ARG A 390 16.96 10.45 2.06
CA ARG A 390 17.91 9.89 1.10
C ARG A 390 18.63 8.71 1.76
N TYR A 391 18.35 7.50 1.29
CA TYR A 391 18.84 6.28 1.90
C TYR A 391 19.19 5.22 0.83
N LYS A 392 20.49 4.97 0.63
CA LYS A 392 21.00 3.91 -0.27
C LYS A 392 20.37 3.92 -1.68
N GLY A 393 20.20 5.11 -2.25
CA GLY A 393 19.60 5.32 -3.58
C GLY A 393 18.08 5.42 -3.62
N PHE A 394 17.40 5.20 -2.48
CA PHE A 394 15.97 5.52 -2.33
C PHE A 394 15.81 6.91 -1.73
N ASN A 395 15.27 7.81 -2.55
CA ASN A 395 14.98 9.19 -2.17
C ASN A 395 13.47 9.39 -2.11
N SER A 396 12.92 9.72 -0.95
CA SER A 396 11.47 9.78 -0.76
C SER A 396 11.03 10.86 0.21
N MET A 397 9.90 11.48 -0.08
CA MET A 397 9.10 12.10 0.97
C MET A 397 8.52 10.99 1.88
N PRO A 398 8.32 11.23 3.18
CA PRO A 398 7.82 10.18 4.09
C PRO A 398 6.48 9.57 3.64
N ASP A 399 5.56 10.37 3.09
CA ASP A 399 4.27 9.93 2.54
C ASP A 399 4.38 9.29 1.14
N GLY A 400 5.56 9.39 0.50
CA GLY A 400 5.86 8.73 -0.77
C GLY A 400 6.20 7.24 -0.65
N VAL A 401 6.53 6.76 0.56
CA VAL A 401 6.95 5.36 0.79
C VAL A 401 5.86 4.36 0.40
N GLY A 402 4.59 4.70 0.66
CA GLY A 402 3.44 3.86 0.32
C GLY A 402 3.30 3.59 -1.18
N SER A 403 3.37 4.65 -1.98
CA SER A 403 3.29 4.55 -3.45
C SER A 403 4.48 3.80 -4.03
N ALA A 404 5.69 4.01 -3.49
CA ALA A 404 6.87 3.27 -3.88
C ALA A 404 6.73 1.77 -3.59
N LEU A 405 6.21 1.39 -2.41
CA LEU A 405 5.96 0.00 -2.07
C LEU A 405 4.94 -0.65 -3.00
N ALA A 406 3.83 0.04 -3.28
CA ALA A 406 2.80 -0.47 -4.18
C ALA A 406 3.35 -0.72 -5.59
N ALA A 407 4.12 0.21 -6.14
CA ALA A 407 4.71 0.06 -7.46
C ALA A 407 5.74 -1.08 -7.53
N VAL A 408 6.65 -1.17 -6.56
CA VAL A 408 7.67 -2.25 -6.52
C VAL A 408 7.00 -3.61 -6.39
N MET A 409 5.98 -3.74 -5.53
CA MET A 409 5.25 -5.01 -5.39
C MET A 409 4.45 -5.37 -6.63
N ALA A 410 3.77 -4.41 -7.27
CA ALA A 410 3.01 -4.66 -8.49
C ALA A 410 3.92 -5.10 -9.66
N GLN A 411 5.14 -4.58 -9.72
CA GLN A 411 6.16 -4.95 -10.71
C GLN A 411 6.98 -6.20 -10.32
N LYS A 412 6.69 -6.82 -9.16
CA LYS A 412 7.47 -7.94 -8.59
C LYS A 412 8.97 -7.62 -8.46
N GLY A 413 9.30 -6.38 -8.14
CA GLY A 413 10.66 -5.89 -7.92
C GLY A 413 11.21 -6.24 -6.53
N ASP A 414 12.46 -5.84 -6.26
CA ASP A 414 13.12 -6.08 -4.98
C ASP A 414 12.60 -5.12 -3.89
N THR A 415 11.96 -5.69 -2.86
CA THR A 415 11.36 -4.94 -1.74
C THR A 415 12.31 -4.77 -0.56
N LYS A 416 13.51 -5.36 -0.58
CA LYS A 416 14.44 -5.37 0.57
C LYS A 416 14.76 -3.98 1.10
N LEU A 417 14.99 -3.01 0.21
CA LEU A 417 15.33 -1.65 0.62
C LEU A 417 14.17 -0.96 1.34
N LEU A 418 12.92 -1.15 0.88
CA LEU A 418 11.74 -0.59 1.53
C LEU A 418 11.46 -1.26 2.88
N VAL A 419 11.65 -2.58 2.96
CA VAL A 419 11.60 -3.34 4.22
C VAL A 419 12.64 -2.80 5.21
N GLU A 420 13.88 -2.55 4.76
CA GLU A 420 14.94 -1.96 5.57
C GLU A 420 14.57 -0.55 6.05
N VAL A 421 14.04 0.31 5.17
CA VAL A 421 13.58 1.67 5.51
C VAL A 421 12.56 1.67 6.65
N ILE A 422 11.59 0.74 6.62
CA ILE A 422 10.55 0.62 7.66
C ILE A 422 11.15 0.03 8.94
N LEU A 423 11.85 -1.12 8.86
CA LEU A 423 12.38 -1.81 10.04
C LEU A 423 13.41 -0.99 10.81
N ARG A 424 14.19 -0.16 10.10
CA ARG A 424 15.21 0.71 10.69
C ARG A 424 14.68 2.10 11.07
N GLU A 425 13.38 2.35 10.91
CA GLU A 425 12.74 3.64 11.21
C GLU A 425 13.45 4.81 10.52
N VAL A 426 13.90 4.64 9.27
CA VAL A 426 14.62 5.70 8.53
C VAL A 426 13.80 7.01 8.47
N PRO A 427 12.46 6.99 8.24
CA PRO A 427 11.66 8.22 8.24
C PRO A 427 11.68 9.00 9.55
N ARG A 428 11.87 8.32 10.69
CA ARG A 428 11.98 8.97 12.00
C ARG A 428 13.16 9.95 12.06
N LEU A 429 14.27 9.62 11.40
CA LEU A 429 15.43 10.52 11.30
C LEU A 429 15.07 11.85 10.62
N TRP A 430 14.12 11.82 9.68
CA TRP A 430 13.63 13.00 8.98
C TRP A 430 12.68 13.83 9.84
N PHE A 431 11.77 13.18 10.59
CA PHE A 431 10.86 13.85 11.52
C PHE A 431 11.60 14.53 12.69
N GLU A 432 12.58 13.85 13.29
CA GLU A 432 13.41 14.39 14.39
C GLU A 432 14.22 15.63 13.98
N ALA A 433 14.50 15.80 12.69
CA ALA A 433 15.27 16.93 12.17
C ALA A 433 14.42 18.16 11.82
N ARG A 434 13.08 18.08 11.93
CA ARG A 434 12.19 19.20 11.61
C ARG A 434 12.32 20.28 12.70
N LYS A 435 12.54 21.53 12.29
CA LYS A 435 12.58 22.68 13.20
C LYS A 435 11.20 23.09 13.71
N GLN A 436 10.19 22.96 12.84
CA GLN A 436 8.81 23.32 13.13
C GLN A 436 8.01 22.06 13.45
N TYR A 437 7.18 22.15 14.49
CA TYR A 437 6.23 21.09 14.82
C TYR A 437 5.05 21.14 13.84
N LEU A 438 4.79 20.02 13.18
CA LEU A 438 3.61 19.82 12.35
C LEU A 438 2.88 18.56 12.84
N PRO A 439 1.58 18.66 13.21
CA PRO A 439 0.81 17.51 13.69
C PRO A 439 0.85 16.30 12.75
N ASP A 440 0.81 16.54 11.44
CA ASP A 440 0.84 15.49 10.42
C ASP A 440 2.14 14.66 10.50
N ASN A 441 3.28 15.29 10.79
CA ASN A 441 4.56 14.57 10.97
C ASN A 441 4.51 13.61 12.16
N SER A 442 3.85 14.00 13.27
CA SER A 442 3.70 13.15 14.45
C SER A 442 2.80 11.95 14.18
N LEU A 443 1.72 12.15 13.40
CA LEU A 443 0.84 11.06 12.95
C LEU A 443 1.61 10.09 12.06
N MET A 444 2.37 10.61 11.09
CA MET A 444 3.17 9.77 10.19
C MET A 444 4.26 8.99 10.93
N ASP A 445 4.96 9.60 11.89
CA ASP A 445 5.95 8.89 12.73
C ASP A 445 5.30 7.74 13.52
N SER A 446 4.08 7.97 14.03
CA SER A 446 3.30 6.93 14.72
C SER A 446 2.91 5.80 13.77
N ASN A 447 2.44 6.13 12.57
CA ASN A 447 2.12 5.15 11.53
C ASN A 447 3.35 4.31 11.17
N PHE A 448 4.54 4.92 11.01
CA PHE A 448 5.77 4.15 10.73
C PHE A 448 6.15 3.17 11.86
N LYS A 449 5.86 3.50 13.12
CA LYS A 449 6.04 2.56 14.24
C LYS A 449 5.08 1.37 14.14
N GLU A 450 3.83 1.62 13.77
CA GLU A 450 2.85 0.54 13.53
C GLU A 450 3.26 -0.33 12.34
N LEU A 451 3.70 0.27 11.23
CA LEU A 451 4.21 -0.46 10.07
C LEU A 451 5.37 -1.38 10.44
N LYS A 452 6.30 -0.92 11.29
CA LYS A 452 7.37 -1.76 11.82
C LYS A 452 6.83 -2.92 12.64
N ASN A 453 5.83 -2.70 13.50
CA ASN A 453 5.20 -3.75 14.30
C ASN A 453 4.48 -4.80 13.44
N TYR A 454 3.87 -4.39 12.32
CA TYR A 454 3.29 -5.33 11.37
C TYR A 454 4.36 -6.13 10.62
N LEU A 455 5.45 -5.48 10.24
CA LEU A 455 6.51 -6.10 9.45
C LEU A 455 7.34 -7.13 10.22
N THR A 456 7.45 -7.01 11.55
CA THR A 456 8.15 -7.99 12.40
C THR A 456 7.34 -9.27 12.64
N GLN A 457 6.02 -9.24 12.40
CA GLN A 457 5.15 -10.40 12.56
C GLN A 457 5.08 -11.21 11.26
N THR A 458 5.25 -12.53 11.37
CA THR A 458 5.32 -13.44 10.21
C THR A 458 3.98 -14.08 9.83
N GLY A 459 2.99 -14.04 10.73
CA GLY A 459 1.66 -14.62 10.52
C GLY A 459 0.90 -14.00 9.36
N MET A 460 -0.14 -14.70 8.89
CA MET A 460 -1.10 -14.13 7.94
C MET A 460 -1.79 -12.91 8.54
N GLY A 461 -1.99 -11.86 7.75
CA GLY A 461 -2.56 -10.60 8.24
C GLY A 461 -1.53 -9.54 8.62
N PHE A 462 -0.25 -9.93 8.62
CA PHE A 462 0.90 -9.09 8.94
C PHE A 462 1.96 -9.16 7.85
N GLY A 463 3.13 -8.58 8.10
CA GLY A 463 4.23 -8.51 7.16
C GLY A 463 4.06 -7.38 6.14
N LEU A 464 4.78 -7.52 5.02
CA LEU A 464 4.85 -6.48 3.99
C LEU A 464 3.50 -6.22 3.31
N GLU A 465 2.67 -7.26 3.18
CA GLU A 465 1.33 -7.14 2.62
C GLU A 465 0.43 -6.26 3.49
N ARG A 466 0.56 -6.32 4.82
CA ARG A 466 -0.19 -5.43 5.72
C ARG A 466 0.28 -3.99 5.55
N CYS A 467 1.59 -3.76 5.56
CA CYS A 467 2.16 -2.43 5.31
C CYS A 467 1.72 -1.83 3.96
N LEU A 468 1.64 -2.66 2.92
CA LEU A 468 1.17 -2.26 1.60
C LEU A 468 -0.24 -1.65 1.66
N TYR A 469 -1.19 -2.35 2.31
CA TYR A 469 -2.57 -1.88 2.36
C TYR A 469 -2.78 -0.73 3.35
N GLU A 470 -2.06 -0.70 4.47
CA GLU A 470 -2.10 0.41 5.44
C GLU A 470 -1.58 1.72 4.85
N MET A 471 -0.57 1.66 3.98
CA MET A 471 -0.03 2.87 3.32
C MET A 471 -0.79 3.26 2.04
N ASN A 472 -1.71 2.42 1.56
CA ASN A 472 -2.42 2.63 0.30
C ASN A 472 -3.89 2.24 0.43
N ASP A 473 -4.70 3.10 1.06
CA ASP A 473 -6.14 2.87 1.30
C ASP A 473 -6.95 2.45 0.07
N ALA A 474 -6.55 2.95 -1.09
CA ALA A 474 -7.22 2.77 -2.36
C ALA A 474 -6.75 1.55 -3.17
N LEU A 475 -5.73 0.84 -2.68
CA LEU A 475 -5.15 -0.29 -3.40
C LEU A 475 -6.12 -1.49 -3.35
N PRO A 476 -6.45 -2.10 -4.50
CA PRO A 476 -7.25 -3.30 -4.50
C PRO A 476 -6.50 -4.48 -3.88
N CYS A 477 -7.23 -5.45 -3.32
CA CYS A 477 -6.64 -6.69 -2.84
C CYS A 477 -5.92 -7.41 -3.99
N GLN A 478 -4.62 -7.69 -3.81
CA GLN A 478 -3.75 -8.33 -4.81
C GLN A 478 -3.76 -9.86 -4.73
N SER A 479 -4.67 -10.44 -3.96
CA SER A 479 -4.75 -11.90 -3.81
C SER A 479 -5.15 -12.57 -5.12
N SER A 480 -4.38 -13.59 -5.50
CA SER A 480 -4.72 -14.47 -6.63
C SER A 480 -6.02 -15.26 -6.42
N LEU A 481 -6.49 -15.39 -5.17
CA LEU A 481 -7.76 -16.07 -4.85
C LEU A 481 -8.98 -15.33 -5.41
N LEU A 482 -8.86 -14.03 -5.65
CA LEU A 482 -9.96 -13.20 -6.15
C LEU A 482 -10.05 -13.22 -7.69
N GLY A 483 -9.13 -13.88 -8.38
CA GLY A 483 -9.10 -13.96 -9.83
C GLY A 483 -8.99 -12.58 -10.47
N GLU A 484 -10.01 -12.20 -11.25
CA GLU A 484 -10.07 -10.93 -11.98
C GLU A 484 -10.82 -9.82 -11.21
N GLU A 485 -11.33 -10.09 -10.02
CA GLU A 485 -12.13 -9.13 -9.23
C GLU A 485 -11.27 -7.97 -8.71
N TYR A 486 -11.81 -6.74 -8.74
CA TYR A 486 -11.14 -5.53 -8.28
C TYR A 486 -11.75 -5.04 -6.97
N ILE A 487 -11.17 -5.48 -5.85
CA ILE A 487 -11.76 -5.32 -4.51
C ILE A 487 -11.02 -4.24 -3.73
N VAL A 488 -11.65 -3.08 -3.55
CA VAL A 488 -11.07 -1.95 -2.78
C VAL A 488 -11.71 -1.85 -1.39
N GLU A 489 -12.99 -2.22 -1.26
CA GLU A 489 -13.71 -2.14 0.01
C GLU A 489 -13.93 -3.53 0.62
N LEU A 490 -13.84 -3.62 1.95
CA LEU A 490 -14.02 -4.88 2.68
C LEU A 490 -15.39 -5.53 2.43
N LYS A 491 -16.44 -4.73 2.21
CA LYS A 491 -17.81 -5.23 1.95
C LYS A 491 -17.91 -6.06 0.65
N GLU A 492 -16.99 -5.88 -0.27
CA GLU A 492 -16.97 -6.55 -1.57
C GLU A 492 -16.25 -7.91 -1.49
N LEU A 493 -15.39 -8.10 -0.48
CA LEU A 493 -14.49 -9.24 -0.35
C LEU A 493 -15.22 -10.58 -0.31
N LEU A 494 -16.24 -10.74 0.53
CA LEU A 494 -16.92 -12.04 0.67
C LEU A 494 -17.68 -12.43 -0.61
N SER A 495 -18.27 -11.44 -1.29
CA SER A 495 -18.94 -11.67 -2.58
C SER A 495 -17.94 -12.13 -3.64
N ALA A 496 -16.75 -11.51 -3.68
CA ALA A 496 -15.68 -11.88 -4.59
C ALA A 496 -15.14 -13.29 -4.31
N LEU A 497 -14.90 -13.63 -3.03
CA LEU A 497 -14.50 -14.99 -2.64
C LEU A 497 -15.57 -16.02 -2.98
N ASN A 498 -16.85 -15.69 -2.84
CA ASN A 498 -17.96 -16.56 -3.25
C ASN A 498 -18.02 -16.76 -4.78
N ALA A 499 -17.74 -15.72 -5.57
CA ALA A 499 -17.64 -15.84 -7.02
C ALA A 499 -16.43 -16.69 -7.45
N ALA A 500 -15.27 -16.48 -6.81
CA ALA A 500 -14.07 -17.28 -7.03
C ALA A 500 -14.26 -18.75 -6.65
N ALA A 501 -14.97 -19.01 -5.54
CA ALA A 501 -15.27 -20.36 -5.07
C ALA A 501 -16.04 -21.19 -6.11
N ALA A 502 -16.90 -20.57 -6.92
CA ALA A 502 -17.66 -21.25 -7.97
C ALA A 502 -16.78 -21.82 -9.10
N LYS A 503 -15.58 -21.26 -9.29
CA LYS A 503 -14.64 -21.63 -10.35
C LYS A 503 -13.50 -22.52 -9.83
N ARG A 504 -13.51 -22.87 -8.54
CA ARG A 504 -12.41 -23.59 -7.88
C ARG A 504 -12.45 -25.08 -8.21
N THR A 505 -11.26 -25.68 -8.35
CA THR A 505 -11.08 -27.13 -8.55
C THR A 505 -10.59 -27.86 -7.30
N ASP A 506 -9.79 -27.21 -6.44
CA ASP A 506 -9.25 -27.82 -5.20
C ASP A 506 -10.08 -27.45 -3.98
N SER A 507 -10.78 -28.43 -3.40
CA SER A 507 -11.62 -28.21 -2.21
C SER A 507 -10.84 -27.93 -0.92
N LYS A 508 -9.52 -28.22 -0.85
CA LYS A 508 -8.70 -28.14 0.36
C LYS A 508 -7.89 -26.83 0.50
N GLN A 509 -7.78 -26.04 -0.56
CA GLN A 509 -7.18 -24.70 -0.47
C GLN A 509 -7.98 -23.81 0.49
N TRP A 510 -7.31 -22.94 1.25
CA TRP A 510 -7.98 -22.05 2.21
C TRP A 510 -8.61 -20.79 1.58
N PRO A 511 -9.70 -20.27 2.19
CA PRO A 511 -10.28 -18.93 2.09
C PRO A 511 -9.46 -17.72 1.71
N VAL A 512 -8.22 -17.79 2.17
CA VAL A 512 -7.45 -16.66 2.67
C VAL A 512 -6.00 -17.00 2.42
N ASP A 513 -5.31 -16.06 1.80
CA ASP A 513 -3.86 -16.02 1.71
C ASP A 513 -3.33 -14.80 2.48
N ARG A 514 -2.02 -14.54 2.37
CA ARG A 514 -1.39 -13.39 3.02
C ARG A 514 -2.01 -12.05 2.61
N HIS A 515 -2.40 -11.90 1.34
CA HIS A 515 -3.00 -10.67 0.83
C HIS A 515 -4.44 -10.50 1.32
N VAL A 516 -5.27 -11.55 1.32
CA VAL A 516 -6.63 -11.48 1.87
C VAL A 516 -6.59 -11.15 3.35
N ALA A 517 -5.75 -11.84 4.13
CA ALA A 517 -5.61 -11.59 5.56
C ALA A 517 -5.13 -10.16 5.85
N ALA A 518 -4.09 -9.69 5.15
CA ALA A 518 -3.56 -8.34 5.32
C ALA A 518 -4.58 -7.27 4.89
N PHE A 519 -5.34 -7.51 3.83
CA PHE A 519 -6.40 -6.62 3.37
C PHE A 519 -7.56 -6.54 4.37
N MET A 520 -7.98 -7.68 4.93
CA MET A 520 -8.98 -7.70 6.02
C MET A 520 -8.50 -6.85 7.19
N GLY A 521 -7.23 -7.01 7.58
CA GLY A 521 -6.59 -6.23 8.63
C GLY A 521 -6.66 -4.73 8.37
N ALA A 522 -6.17 -4.29 7.21
CA ALA A 522 -6.05 -2.86 6.87
C ALA A 522 -7.38 -2.18 6.47
N ARG A 523 -8.48 -2.94 6.31
CA ARG A 523 -9.79 -2.40 5.91
C ARG A 523 -10.88 -2.61 6.96
N ALA A 524 -10.63 -3.41 7.98
CA ALA A 524 -11.55 -3.58 9.10
C ALA A 524 -11.63 -2.29 9.92
N ARG A 525 -12.84 -1.89 10.31
CA ARG A 525 -13.05 -0.74 11.22
C ARG A 525 -12.77 -1.07 12.68
N SER A 526 -12.72 -2.35 13.02
CA SER A 526 -12.45 -2.85 14.36
C SER A 526 -11.13 -3.61 14.33
N ASP A 527 -10.41 -3.59 15.45
CA ASP A 527 -9.22 -4.40 15.62
C ASP A 527 -9.58 -5.89 15.52
N ILE A 528 -8.93 -6.57 14.58
CA ILE A 528 -9.07 -8.01 14.32
C ILE A 528 -7.73 -8.75 14.44
N ASP A 529 -6.67 -8.08 14.92
CA ASP A 529 -5.31 -8.62 14.90
C ASP A 529 -5.18 -9.91 15.74
N ARG A 530 -5.97 -10.04 16.81
CA ARG A 530 -6.09 -11.30 17.57
C ARG A 530 -6.58 -12.46 16.70
N ASN A 531 -7.63 -12.25 15.91
CA ASN A 531 -8.17 -13.26 15.00
C ASN A 531 -7.18 -13.57 13.87
N LEU A 532 -6.51 -12.55 13.32
CA LEU A 532 -5.48 -12.73 12.29
C LEU A 532 -4.29 -13.56 12.81
N THR A 533 -3.88 -13.34 14.06
CA THR A 533 -2.84 -14.14 14.71
C THR A 533 -3.27 -15.60 14.82
N GLN A 534 -4.52 -15.85 15.20
CA GLN A 534 -5.09 -17.21 15.30
C GLN A 534 -5.24 -17.92 13.95
N LEU A 535 -5.32 -17.20 12.81
CA LEU A 535 -5.30 -17.83 11.48
C LEU A 535 -4.01 -18.60 11.21
N SER A 536 -2.93 -18.25 11.89
CA SER A 536 -1.62 -18.92 11.77
C SER A 536 -1.36 -19.93 12.89
N ASP A 537 -2.39 -20.30 13.68
CA ASP A 537 -2.27 -21.29 14.75
C ASP A 537 -1.95 -22.67 14.16
N PRO A 538 -0.98 -23.42 14.74
CA PRO A 538 -0.64 -24.77 14.26
C PRO A 538 -1.78 -25.78 14.41
N GLU A 539 -2.76 -25.54 15.29
CA GLU A 539 -3.95 -26.38 15.44
C GLU A 539 -5.01 -26.02 14.38
N PRO A 540 -5.30 -26.89 13.39
CA PRO A 540 -6.18 -26.53 12.27
C PRO A 540 -7.61 -26.18 12.67
N SER A 541 -8.11 -26.76 13.77
CA SER A 541 -9.42 -26.42 14.35
C SER A 541 -9.47 -24.96 14.79
N ARG A 542 -8.45 -24.47 15.51
CA ARG A 542 -8.39 -23.08 15.98
C ARG A 542 -8.26 -22.10 14.82
N ALA A 543 -7.37 -22.39 13.87
CA ALA A 543 -7.19 -21.58 12.67
C ALA A 543 -8.50 -21.47 11.87
N LEU A 544 -9.23 -22.58 11.72
CA LEU A 544 -10.53 -22.59 11.04
C LEU A 544 -11.58 -21.79 11.81
N MET A 545 -11.66 -21.94 13.12
CA MET A 545 -12.61 -21.18 13.94
C MET A 545 -12.34 -19.67 13.87
N ALA A 546 -11.07 -19.25 13.83
CA ALA A 546 -10.70 -17.86 13.63
C ALA A 546 -11.16 -17.33 12.26
N LEU A 547 -10.97 -18.13 11.20
CA LEU A 547 -11.46 -17.80 9.85
C LEU A 547 -12.98 -17.67 9.81
N LEU A 548 -13.69 -18.66 10.35
CA LEU A 548 -15.16 -18.66 10.39
C LEU A 548 -15.69 -17.48 11.20
N ASN A 549 -15.05 -17.13 12.32
CA ASN A 549 -15.41 -15.94 13.10
C ASN A 549 -15.25 -14.65 12.27
N LEU A 550 -14.13 -14.46 11.59
CA LEU A 550 -13.89 -13.30 10.73
C LEU A 550 -14.96 -13.18 9.64
N PHE A 551 -15.19 -14.26 8.89
CA PHE A 551 -16.18 -14.27 7.82
C PHE A 551 -17.61 -14.11 8.33
N ALA A 552 -17.96 -14.70 9.47
CA ALA A 552 -19.26 -14.53 10.10
C ALA A 552 -19.49 -13.07 10.52
N VAL A 553 -18.50 -12.43 11.16
CA VAL A 553 -18.58 -11.02 11.55
C VAL A 553 -18.74 -10.12 10.32
N PHE A 554 -17.99 -10.38 9.25
CA PHE A 554 -18.09 -9.59 8.02
C PHE A 554 -19.41 -9.84 7.29
N GLN A 555 -19.88 -11.08 7.19
CA GLN A 555 -21.18 -11.39 6.60
C GLN A 555 -22.31 -10.72 7.37
N TYR A 556 -22.28 -10.78 8.70
CA TYR A 556 -23.28 -10.17 9.56
C TYR A 556 -23.31 -8.63 9.44
N ARG A 557 -22.13 -7.99 9.38
CA ARG A 557 -22.04 -6.52 9.36
C ARG A 557 -22.15 -5.90 7.98
N LEU A 558 -21.68 -6.59 6.94
CA LEU A 558 -21.49 -6.02 5.59
C LEU A 558 -22.33 -6.74 4.52
N GLY A 559 -22.88 -7.91 4.82
CA GLY A 559 -23.56 -8.77 3.86
C GLY A 559 -22.60 -9.39 2.83
N PRO A 560 -23.15 -10.04 1.79
CA PRO A 560 -24.57 -10.37 1.60
C PRO A 560 -25.02 -11.53 2.51
N GLU A 561 -26.34 -11.68 2.70
CA GLU A 561 -26.92 -12.71 3.59
C GLU A 561 -26.63 -14.15 3.13
N GLN A 562 -26.45 -14.37 1.83
CA GLN A 562 -26.26 -15.69 1.24
C GLN A 562 -24.99 -15.76 0.41
N LEU A 563 -24.11 -16.69 0.77
CA LEU A 563 -22.82 -16.94 0.16
C LEU A 563 -22.65 -18.47 -0.07
N PRO A 564 -23.47 -19.10 -0.93
CA PRO A 564 -23.54 -20.57 -1.03
C PRO A 564 -22.21 -21.23 -1.43
N ASN A 565 -21.44 -20.63 -2.34
CA ASN A 565 -20.18 -21.21 -2.80
C ASN A 565 -19.07 -21.02 -1.75
N LEU A 566 -19.04 -19.87 -1.06
CA LEU A 566 -18.11 -19.65 0.04
C LEU A 566 -18.46 -20.50 1.26
N ALA A 567 -19.75 -20.65 1.58
CA ALA A 567 -20.22 -21.56 2.62
C ALA A 567 -19.81 -23.00 2.31
N ALA A 568 -19.95 -23.45 1.06
CA ALA A 568 -19.46 -24.76 0.62
C ALA A 568 -17.93 -24.87 0.74
N TRP A 569 -17.20 -23.79 0.45
CA TRP A 569 -15.75 -23.74 0.61
C TRP A 569 -15.32 -23.97 2.05
N VAL A 570 -15.83 -23.15 2.98
CA VAL A 570 -15.47 -23.28 4.41
C VAL A 570 -16.04 -24.55 5.02
N GLY A 571 -17.22 -25.00 4.58
CA GLY A 571 -17.84 -26.26 5.01
C GLY A 571 -17.00 -27.48 4.64
N ALA A 572 -16.33 -27.48 3.48
CA ALA A 572 -15.41 -28.54 3.08
C ALA A 572 -14.14 -28.59 3.96
N LEU A 573 -13.80 -27.49 4.64
CA LEU A 573 -12.67 -27.40 5.57
C LEU A 573 -13.06 -27.72 7.02
N ALA A 574 -14.34 -28.00 7.31
CA ALA A 574 -14.86 -28.13 8.67
C ALA A 574 -14.40 -29.40 9.43
N GLU A 575 -13.80 -30.37 8.74
CA GLU A 575 -13.39 -31.65 9.32
C GLU A 575 -12.56 -31.52 10.62
N PRO A 576 -11.52 -30.66 10.73
CA PRO A 576 -10.74 -30.54 11.95
C PRO A 576 -11.54 -29.98 13.13
N ALA A 577 -12.50 -29.08 12.88
CA ALA A 577 -13.36 -28.54 13.93
C ALA A 577 -14.38 -29.57 14.43
N VAL A 578 -14.89 -30.43 13.53
CA VAL A 578 -15.74 -31.56 13.91
C VAL A 578 -14.92 -32.61 14.68
N ALA A 579 -13.72 -32.94 14.21
CA ALA A 579 -12.84 -33.91 14.83
C ALA A 579 -12.37 -33.52 16.26
N ALA A 580 -12.43 -32.23 16.60
CA ALA A 580 -12.11 -31.72 17.92
C ALA A 580 -13.10 -32.16 19.02
N PHE A 581 -14.32 -32.60 18.66
CA PHE A 581 -15.27 -33.18 19.62
C PHE A 581 -14.90 -34.63 19.94
N HIS A 582 -14.95 -35.02 21.20
CA HIS A 582 -14.70 -36.39 21.65
C HIS A 582 -15.86 -37.34 21.30
N SER A 583 -17.12 -36.91 21.42
CA SER A 583 -18.30 -37.72 21.15
C SER A 583 -18.45 -38.08 19.67
N ARG A 584 -18.58 -39.39 19.41
CA ARG A 584 -18.82 -39.92 18.05
C ARG A 584 -20.21 -39.54 17.52
N ASP A 585 -21.21 -39.48 18.40
CA ASP A 585 -22.57 -39.14 18.01
C ASP A 585 -22.68 -37.65 17.69
N LYS A 586 -22.00 -36.80 18.47
CA LYS A 586 -21.92 -35.36 18.17
C LYS A 586 -21.24 -35.10 16.84
N ARG A 587 -20.13 -35.79 16.55
CA ARG A 587 -19.45 -35.71 15.25
C ARG A 587 -20.39 -36.04 14.09
N LYS A 588 -21.12 -37.15 14.18
CA LYS A 588 -22.10 -37.55 13.15
C LYS A 588 -23.25 -36.55 13.00
N GLU A 589 -23.72 -35.95 14.10
CA GLU A 589 -24.72 -34.88 14.08
C GLU A 589 -24.21 -33.68 13.28
N LEU A 590 -23.01 -33.19 13.61
CA LEU A 590 -22.37 -32.05 12.95
C LEU A 590 -22.12 -32.33 11.45
N GLU A 591 -21.60 -33.52 11.11
CA GLU A 591 -21.40 -33.96 9.72
C GLU A 591 -22.71 -33.96 8.90
N LYS A 592 -23.86 -34.16 9.55
CA LYS A 592 -25.18 -34.13 8.91
C LYS A 592 -25.76 -32.71 8.80
N GLU A 593 -25.53 -31.85 9.78
CA GLU A 593 -26.06 -30.48 9.80
C GLU A 593 -25.26 -29.51 8.93
N ILE A 594 -23.93 -29.62 8.87
CA ILE A 594 -23.06 -28.73 8.07
C ILE A 594 -23.53 -28.63 6.61
N PRO A 595 -23.78 -29.73 5.86
CA PRO A 595 -24.24 -29.65 4.48
C PRO A 595 -25.58 -28.91 4.29
N LYS A 596 -26.45 -28.89 5.32
CA LYS A 596 -27.72 -28.14 5.25
C LYS A 596 -27.47 -26.64 5.35
N LEU A 597 -26.57 -26.22 6.24
CA LEU A 597 -26.19 -24.82 6.41
C LEU A 597 -25.41 -24.31 5.20
N VAL A 598 -24.56 -25.15 4.61
CA VAL A 598 -23.88 -24.87 3.34
C VAL A 598 -24.89 -24.52 2.23
N ARG A 599 -25.99 -25.27 2.10
CA ARG A 599 -27.05 -24.99 1.12
C ARG A 599 -27.78 -23.67 1.35
N LYS A 600 -27.86 -23.21 2.60
CA LYS A 600 -28.41 -21.87 2.92
C LYS A 600 -27.43 -20.74 2.60
N GLY A 601 -26.13 -21.03 2.49
CA GLY A 601 -25.10 -20.02 2.25
C GLY A 601 -24.80 -19.13 3.46
N SER A 602 -25.10 -19.56 4.68
CA SER A 602 -24.86 -18.78 5.90
C SER A 602 -23.59 -19.24 6.61
N VAL A 603 -22.50 -18.48 6.48
CA VAL A 603 -21.25 -18.72 7.21
C VAL A 603 -21.44 -18.43 8.69
N VAL A 604 -22.30 -17.46 9.03
CA VAL A 604 -22.71 -17.16 10.41
C VAL A 604 -23.33 -18.39 11.09
N GLU A 605 -24.25 -19.08 10.44
CA GLU A 605 -24.86 -20.29 11.01
C GLU A 605 -23.84 -21.43 11.16
N ILE A 606 -22.93 -21.60 10.19
CA ILE A 606 -21.85 -22.60 10.28
C ILE A 606 -20.94 -22.31 11.48
N TYR A 607 -20.54 -21.05 11.66
CA TYR A 607 -19.72 -20.62 12.81
C TYR A 607 -20.44 -20.92 14.13
N ASN A 608 -21.69 -20.49 14.28
CA ASN A 608 -22.46 -20.69 15.52
C ASN A 608 -22.72 -22.17 15.84
N LEU A 609 -22.82 -23.04 14.83
CA LEU A 609 -22.94 -24.48 15.03
C LEU A 609 -21.66 -25.09 15.64
N LEU A 610 -20.49 -24.61 15.20
CA LEU A 610 -19.19 -25.15 15.61
C LEU A 610 -18.59 -24.47 16.87
N ASP A 611 -18.92 -23.20 17.08
CA ASP A 611 -18.53 -22.41 18.26
C ASP A 611 -19.61 -22.47 19.35
N ASN A 612 -19.77 -23.64 19.96
CA ASN A 612 -20.66 -23.82 21.11
C ASN A 612 -19.86 -24.21 22.35
N PRO A 613 -19.43 -23.23 23.18
CA PRO A 613 -18.65 -23.50 24.39
C PRO A 613 -19.34 -24.47 25.35
N GLY A 614 -20.66 -24.34 25.54
CA GLY A 614 -21.41 -25.21 26.44
C GLY A 614 -21.43 -26.67 25.98
N GLU A 615 -21.60 -26.92 24.69
CA GLU A 615 -21.53 -28.27 24.12
C GLU A 615 -20.11 -28.83 24.16
N ARG A 616 -19.07 -28.00 23.99
CA ARG A 616 -17.66 -28.43 24.12
C ARG A 616 -17.29 -28.79 25.55
N ASP A 617 -17.71 -27.99 26.52
CA ASP A 617 -17.47 -28.27 27.94
C ASP A 617 -18.19 -29.55 28.37
N LYS A 618 -19.43 -29.73 27.91
CA LYS A 618 -20.20 -30.95 28.14
C LYS A 618 -19.51 -32.18 27.54
N ASP A 619 -19.08 -32.10 26.28
CA ASP A 619 -18.37 -33.17 25.59
C ASP A 619 -17.05 -33.55 26.29
N HIS A 620 -16.30 -32.56 26.77
CA HIS A 620 -15.07 -32.78 27.53
C HIS A 620 -15.35 -33.47 28.87
N ASN A 621 -16.36 -33.02 29.61
CA ASN A 621 -16.76 -33.61 30.89
C ASN A 621 -17.28 -35.05 30.73
N GLU A 622 -18.11 -35.31 29.72
CA GLU A 622 -18.61 -36.65 29.39
C GLU A 622 -17.47 -37.59 28.98
N PHE A 623 -16.50 -37.09 28.23
CA PHE A 623 -15.32 -37.87 27.86
C PHE A 623 -14.44 -38.20 29.07
N ALA A 624 -14.18 -37.22 29.95
CA ALA A 624 -13.43 -37.44 31.18
C ALA A 624 -14.14 -38.46 32.09
N TRP A 625 -15.47 -38.39 32.18
CA TRP A 625 -16.28 -39.37 32.90
C TRP A 625 -16.19 -40.77 32.28
N ALA A 626 -16.25 -40.88 30.96
CA ALA A 626 -16.09 -42.15 30.25
C ALA A 626 -14.70 -42.77 30.45
N GLN A 627 -13.63 -41.95 30.48
CA GLN A 627 -12.29 -42.41 30.79
C GLN A 627 -12.19 -42.97 32.22
N ALA A 628 -12.77 -42.28 33.20
CA ALA A 628 -12.80 -42.76 34.58
C ALA A 628 -13.57 -44.09 34.72
N GLN A 629 -14.70 -44.23 34.03
CA GLN A 629 -15.46 -45.49 34.00
C GLN A 629 -14.68 -46.63 33.34
N TYR A 630 -13.98 -46.35 32.24
CA TYR A 630 -13.12 -47.33 31.57
C TYR A 630 -11.99 -47.81 32.47
N GLN A 631 -11.30 -46.89 33.16
CA GLN A 631 -10.24 -47.23 34.11
C GLN A 631 -10.77 -48.07 35.27
N ALA A 632 -11.91 -47.70 35.85
CA ALA A 632 -12.54 -48.47 36.92
C ALA A 632 -12.92 -49.90 36.45
N ALA A 633 -13.40 -50.03 35.21
CA ALA A 633 -13.71 -51.33 34.62
C ALA A 633 -12.44 -52.18 34.37
N GLU A 634 -11.34 -51.58 33.89
CA GLU A 634 -10.05 -52.28 33.74
C GLU A 634 -9.49 -52.76 35.07
N GLU A 635 -9.56 -51.92 36.12
CA GLU A 635 -9.15 -52.31 37.47
C GLU A 635 -9.98 -53.48 38.00
N GLU A 636 -11.30 -53.47 37.76
CA GLU A 636 -12.18 -54.58 38.15
C GLU A 636 -11.88 -55.86 37.37
N ILE A 637 -11.66 -55.78 36.05
CA ILE A 637 -11.24 -56.94 35.23
C ILE A 637 -9.93 -57.53 35.77
N ARG A 638 -8.94 -56.68 36.06
CA ARG A 638 -7.65 -57.11 36.62
C ARG A 638 -7.83 -57.76 38.00
N ARG A 639 -8.71 -57.23 38.84
CA ARG A 639 -9.05 -57.80 40.15
C ARG A 639 -9.69 -59.17 40.02
N VAL A 640 -10.64 -59.34 39.09
CA VAL A 640 -11.32 -60.61 38.84
C VAL A 640 -10.34 -61.67 38.34
N GLN A 641 -9.48 -61.32 37.36
CA GLN A 641 -8.47 -62.24 36.83
C GLN A 641 -7.46 -62.69 37.89
N ASN A 642 -6.97 -61.77 38.72
CA ASN A 642 -6.05 -62.13 39.82
C ASN A 642 -6.73 -63.00 40.89
N ASN A 643 -8.00 -62.72 41.21
CA ASN A 643 -8.78 -63.52 42.16
C ASN A 643 -9.09 -64.93 41.61
N GLU A 644 -9.21 -65.11 40.30
CA GLU A 644 -9.43 -66.42 39.68
C GLU A 644 -8.19 -67.32 39.84
N ASP A 645 -7.01 -66.75 39.62
CA ASP A 645 -5.72 -67.42 39.87
C ASP A 645 -5.55 -67.81 41.34
N ASP A 646 -5.89 -66.93 42.27
CA ASP A 646 -5.79 -67.22 43.70
C ASP A 646 -6.86 -68.22 44.17
N ARG A 647 -8.09 -68.14 43.67
CA ARG A 647 -9.15 -69.12 43.96
C ARG A 647 -8.80 -70.51 43.40
N SER A 648 -8.12 -70.60 42.26
CA SER A 648 -7.65 -71.89 41.72
C SER A 648 -6.61 -72.55 42.63
N LYS A 649 -5.65 -71.77 43.16
CA LYS A 649 -4.64 -72.23 44.12
C LYS A 649 -5.27 -72.67 45.44
N GLU A 650 -6.23 -71.90 45.95
CA GLU A 650 -6.99 -72.21 47.17
C GLU A 650 -7.80 -73.51 46.98
N ALA A 651 -8.48 -73.67 45.85
CA ALA A 651 -9.25 -74.87 45.51
C ALA A 651 -8.37 -76.13 45.43
N VAL A 652 -7.18 -76.04 44.81
CA VAL A 652 -6.20 -77.15 44.79
C VAL A 652 -5.71 -77.47 46.20
N ARG A 653 -5.47 -76.48 47.05
CA ARG A 653 -5.05 -76.67 48.45
C ARG A 653 -6.13 -77.38 49.27
N ILE A 654 -7.38 -76.93 49.18
CA ILE A 654 -8.53 -77.56 49.85
C ILE A 654 -8.75 -78.98 49.33
N GLY A 655 -8.64 -79.20 48.02
CA GLY A 655 -8.72 -80.52 47.40
C GLY A 655 -7.65 -81.48 47.95
N LYS A 656 -6.40 -81.03 48.04
CA LYS A 656 -5.29 -81.80 48.64
C LYS A 656 -5.53 -82.12 50.12
N GLN A 657 -6.01 -81.16 50.91
CA GLN A 657 -6.32 -81.38 52.34
C GLN A 657 -7.47 -82.38 52.52
N THR A 658 -8.53 -82.24 51.73
CA THR A 658 -9.69 -83.13 51.78
C THR A 658 -9.30 -84.55 51.38
N ALA A 659 -8.49 -84.72 50.33
CA ALA A 659 -7.96 -86.02 49.93
C ALA A 659 -7.07 -86.66 51.02
N ALA A 660 -6.21 -85.86 51.68
CA ALA A 660 -5.38 -86.35 52.78
C ALA A 660 -6.21 -86.83 53.98
N VAL A 661 -7.22 -86.06 54.41
CA VAL A 661 -8.12 -86.43 55.50
C VAL A 661 -8.91 -87.70 55.15
N THR A 662 -9.47 -87.76 53.94
CA THR A 662 -10.22 -88.95 53.49
C THR A 662 -9.31 -90.18 53.42
N GLY A 663 -8.08 -90.02 52.94
CA GLY A 663 -7.07 -91.07 52.93
C GLY A 663 -6.71 -91.57 54.32
N ILE A 664 -6.55 -90.67 55.30
CA ILE A 664 -6.30 -91.03 56.71
C ILE A 664 -7.49 -91.80 57.30
N VAL A 665 -8.72 -91.37 57.02
CA VAL A 665 -9.93 -92.06 57.49
C VAL A 665 -10.05 -93.46 56.88
N ILE A 666 -9.79 -93.62 55.58
CA ILE A 666 -9.76 -94.92 54.92
C ILE A 666 -8.63 -95.80 55.47
N ALA A 667 -7.45 -95.24 55.70
CA ALA A 667 -6.32 -95.95 56.31
C ALA A 667 -6.66 -96.42 57.74
N LEU A 668 -7.28 -95.57 58.56
CA LEU A 668 -7.75 -95.94 59.91
C LEU A 668 -8.80 -97.04 59.86
N LEU A 669 -9.82 -96.92 59.00
CA LEU A 669 -10.86 -97.93 58.83
C LEU A 669 -10.28 -99.27 58.37
N SER A 670 -9.43 -99.25 57.34
CA SER A 670 -8.77 -100.46 56.84
C SER A 670 -7.84 -101.09 57.87
N THR A 671 -7.08 -100.29 58.62
CA THR A 671 -6.23 -100.80 59.72
C THR A 671 -7.07 -101.40 60.83
N THR A 672 -8.19 -100.75 61.20
CA THR A 672 -9.11 -101.25 62.23
C THR A 672 -9.75 -102.58 61.80
N ILE A 673 -10.22 -102.68 60.55
CA ILE A 673 -10.74 -103.93 59.96
C ILE A 673 -9.67 -105.02 59.95
N THR A 674 -8.43 -104.68 59.57
CA THR A 674 -7.31 -105.63 59.51
C THR A 674 -6.92 -106.13 60.91
N VAL A 675 -6.94 -105.26 61.91
CA VAL A 675 -6.66 -105.62 63.32
C VAL A 675 -7.79 -106.50 63.88
N ILE A 676 -9.05 -106.19 63.61
CA ILE A 676 -10.21 -107.00 64.02
C ILE A 676 -10.12 -108.41 63.40
N LEU A 677 -9.74 -108.51 62.12
CA LEU A 677 -9.57 -109.79 61.41
C LEU A 677 -8.36 -110.64 61.87
N LYS A 678 -7.45 -110.08 62.68
CA LYS A 678 -6.23 -110.77 63.14
C LYS A 678 -6.28 -111.16 64.63
N VAL A 679 -7.30 -110.68 65.35
CA VAL A 679 -7.53 -110.90 66.80
C VAL A 679 -8.68 -111.90 67.05
N TRP A 680 -9.37 -112.32 65.99
CA TRP A 680 -10.22 -113.51 65.93
C TRP A 680 -9.51 -114.61 65.15
#